data_AF-A0A7J8VH33-F1
#
_entry.id   AF-A0A7J8VH33-F1
#
_cell.length_a   1.000
_cell.length_b   1.000
_cell.length_c   1.000
_cell.angle_alpha   90.00
_cell.angle_beta   90.00
_cell.angle_gamma   90.00
#
_symmetry.space_group_name_H-M   'P 1'
#
loop_
_entity.id
_entity.type
_entity.pdbx_description
1 polymer ?
#
loop_
_entity_poly.entity_id
_entity_poly.type
_entity_poly.pdbx_seq_one_letter_code
_entity_poly.pdbx_strand_id
1 'polypeptide(L)'
;MERARRLASRAILKRLVNETKQSSNGQMSCRSPVLYTPSRYVSSLSPFGSKCYSRSDLLGGRNVPNSFGSQQVRSISVEALKSSDTFPRRHNSATPEEQAKMAESCGFDTLDSLIDATVPKAIRIDSMKFSKFDEGLTESQMIEHMKMLESKNKIFKSFIGMGYYNTHVPPVILRNIMENPAWYTQYTPYQAEISQGRLESLLNFQTMITDLTGLPMSNASLLDEGTAAAEAMAMCNNILKGKKKTFIIANNCHPQTIDICKTRADGFDLKVVTADLKDIDYSSGDVCGVLVQYPGTEGEVLDYGEFIKNAHAHGVKVVMATDLLALTVLKPPGELGADIVVGSAQRFGVPMGYGGPHAAFLATSQEYKRMMPGRIIGVSVDSSGKPALRMAMQTREQHIRRDKATSNICTAQALLANMAAMYAVYHGPEGLKAIAQRVHGLAGVFASGLKKLGTVEVQGLPFFDTVKVTCADAHSIADAAYRSEINLRVLDAKTITVSFDETTTLEDVDKLFKVFSGGKPVSFTAASLASEVETAIPSGLERQSPYLTHSIFNMYHTEHELLRYIHRLQSKDLSLCHSMIPLGSCTMKLNATAEMMPVTWPGFTDIHPFAPQEQAQGYQEMFNNLGELLCTITGFDSFSLQPNAGAAGEYAGLMVIRAYHMSRGDHHRNVCIIPVSAHGTNPASAAMCGMKIVSVGTDSKGNINIEELRKAAEANKDKLSALMVTYPSTHGVYEEGIDEICKIIHDNGGQVYMDGANMNAQVGLTSPGFIGADVCHLNLHKTFCIPHGGGGPGMGPIGVKKHLAPFLPSHPVVYTP
;
A
#
# COMPACT_ATOMS: atom_id res chain seq x y z
N MET A 1 7.64 -19.74 37.15
CA MET A 1 6.62 -18.77 36.70
C MET A 1 5.24 -19.38 36.45
N GLU A 2 5.13 -20.55 35.80
CA GLU A 2 3.83 -21.15 35.48
C GLU A 2 2.98 -21.54 36.71
N ARG A 3 3.63 -21.97 37.78
CA ARG A 3 2.99 -22.26 39.08
C ARG A 3 2.36 -21.01 39.73
N ALA A 4 2.99 -19.84 39.56
CA ALA A 4 2.48 -18.57 40.09
C ALA A 4 1.24 -18.10 39.30
N ARG A 5 1.24 -18.26 37.96
CA ARG A 5 0.05 -18.00 37.12
C ARG A 5 -1.13 -18.87 37.50
N ARG A 6 -0.94 -20.17 37.72
CA ARG A 6 -2.04 -21.09 38.12
C ARG A 6 -2.63 -20.76 39.48
N LEU A 7 -1.81 -20.27 40.42
CA LEU A 7 -2.28 -19.83 41.74
C LEU A 7 -3.09 -18.53 41.65
N ALA A 8 -2.65 -17.57 40.84
CA ALA A 8 -3.38 -16.32 40.61
C ALA A 8 -4.75 -16.57 39.93
N SER A 9 -4.80 -17.43 38.91
CA SER A 9 -6.06 -17.79 38.24
C SER A 9 -7.06 -18.50 39.16
N ARG A 10 -6.57 -19.36 40.07
CA ARG A 10 -7.44 -20.02 41.08
C ARG A 10 -7.99 -19.04 42.11
N ALA A 11 -7.22 -18.03 42.51
CA ALA A 11 -7.67 -17.00 43.43
C ALA A 11 -8.77 -16.12 42.81
N ILE A 12 -8.62 -15.75 41.53
CA ILE A 12 -9.61 -14.98 40.76
C ILE A 12 -10.92 -15.77 40.60
N LEU A 13 -10.82 -17.06 40.24
CA LEU A 13 -12.00 -17.93 40.10
C LEU A 13 -12.76 -18.09 41.43
N LYS A 14 -12.04 -18.23 42.55
CA LYS A 14 -12.65 -18.31 43.89
C LYS A 14 -13.39 -17.02 44.27
N ARG A 15 -12.87 -15.86 43.86
CA ARG A 15 -13.48 -14.55 44.12
C ARG A 15 -14.79 -14.40 43.34
N LEU A 16 -14.79 -14.73 42.05
CA LEU A 16 -15.98 -14.67 41.18
C LEU A 16 -17.10 -15.63 41.64
N VAL A 17 -16.75 -16.81 42.14
CA VAL A 17 -17.72 -17.79 42.67
C VAL A 17 -18.31 -17.37 44.02
N ASN A 18 -17.56 -16.62 44.83
CA ASN A 18 -18.08 -16.09 46.10
C ASN A 18 -19.00 -14.88 45.89
N GLU A 19 -18.71 -14.03 44.92
CA GLU A 19 -19.56 -12.88 44.56
C GLU A 19 -20.93 -13.34 44.01
N THR A 20 -20.96 -14.44 43.24
CA THR A 20 -22.23 -15.03 42.75
C THR A 20 -23.07 -15.72 43.83
N LYS A 21 -22.46 -16.16 44.95
CA LYS A 21 -23.18 -16.73 46.10
C LYS A 21 -23.73 -15.67 47.06
N GLN A 22 -23.16 -14.46 47.08
CA GLN A 22 -23.70 -13.37 47.89
C GLN A 22 -24.94 -12.72 47.26
N SER A 23 -25.09 -12.80 45.94
CA SER A 23 -26.27 -12.31 45.22
C SER A 23 -27.52 -13.20 45.33
N SER A 24 -27.44 -14.39 45.94
CA SER A 24 -28.54 -15.37 45.96
C SER A 24 -29.36 -15.44 47.26
N ASN A 25 -29.12 -14.59 48.26
CA ASN A 25 -29.76 -14.69 49.60
C ASN A 25 -30.69 -13.53 50.01
N GLY A 26 -31.18 -12.71 49.08
CA GLY A 26 -32.21 -11.69 49.36
C GLY A 26 -33.64 -12.18 49.00
N GLN A 27 -34.51 -12.30 49.99
CA GLN A 27 -35.88 -12.83 49.90
C GLN A 27 -36.81 -12.11 48.89
N MET A 28 -37.62 -12.92 48.20
CA MET A 28 -38.78 -12.55 47.38
C MET A 28 -39.98 -12.07 48.23
N SER A 29 -40.69 -11.06 47.72
CA SER A 29 -42.10 -10.81 48.01
C SER A 29 -42.82 -10.47 46.69
N CYS A 30 -43.84 -11.24 46.36
CA CYS A 30 -44.54 -11.28 45.07
C CYS A 30 -45.54 -10.13 44.87
N ARG A 31 -45.50 -9.47 43.71
CA ARG A 31 -46.70 -8.98 42.98
C ARG A 31 -46.48 -9.02 41.45
N SER A 32 -47.53 -9.45 40.75
CA SER A 32 -47.68 -9.81 39.32
C SER A 32 -47.52 -8.65 38.30
N PRO A 33 -47.51 -8.92 36.97
CA PRO A 33 -46.72 -8.16 36.00
C PRO A 33 -47.47 -7.01 35.32
N VAL A 34 -46.75 -5.95 34.98
CA VAL A 34 -47.22 -4.88 34.09
C VAL A 34 -46.36 -4.86 32.83
N LEU A 35 -47.05 -5.01 31.69
CA LEU A 35 -46.53 -4.91 30.33
C LEU A 35 -45.92 -3.53 30.05
N TYR A 36 -44.70 -3.51 29.53
CA TYR A 36 -43.99 -2.30 29.12
C TYR A 36 -44.43 -1.86 27.72
N THR A 37 -44.82 -0.59 27.59
CA THR A 37 -45.23 0.08 26.36
C THR A 37 -44.05 0.88 25.78
N PRO A 38 -43.79 0.92 24.47
CA PRO A 38 -42.70 1.71 23.90
C PRO A 38 -43.15 3.15 23.59
N SER A 39 -42.44 4.15 24.10
CA SER A 39 -42.65 5.55 23.69
C SER A 39 -41.95 5.83 22.35
N ARG A 40 -42.76 6.16 21.34
CA ARG A 40 -42.31 6.72 20.06
C ARG A 40 -42.00 8.22 20.26
N TYR A 41 -40.81 8.66 19.84
CA TYR A 41 -40.57 10.07 19.55
C TYR A 41 -40.90 10.37 18.09
N VAL A 42 -41.71 11.40 17.88
CA VAL A 42 -42.25 11.85 16.60
C VAL A 42 -41.40 13.02 16.07
N SER A 43 -41.02 12.90 14.81
CA SER A 43 -40.38 13.93 13.98
C SER A 43 -41.41 14.99 13.54
N SER A 44 -41.02 16.26 13.59
CA SER A 44 -41.85 17.40 13.16
C SER A 44 -41.39 17.92 11.80
N LEU A 45 -42.10 17.55 10.73
CA LEU A 45 -42.25 18.37 9.53
C LEU A 45 -43.70 18.26 9.03
N SER A 46 -44.39 19.39 9.02
CA SER A 46 -45.79 19.54 8.63
C SER A 46 -46.00 19.43 7.12
N PRO A 47 -47.21 19.04 6.67
CA PRO A 47 -47.72 19.47 5.37
C PRO A 47 -48.88 20.45 5.51
N PHE A 48 -48.85 21.42 4.60
CA PHE A 48 -49.95 22.31 4.22
C PHE A 48 -51.21 21.51 3.85
N GLY A 49 -52.38 22.01 4.25
CA GLY A 49 -53.69 21.47 3.87
C GLY A 49 -54.77 22.55 3.89
N SER A 50 -55.15 22.99 2.70
CA SER A 50 -56.18 23.97 2.38
C SER A 50 -57.60 23.53 2.78
N LYS A 51 -58.45 24.46 3.25
CA LYS A 51 -59.84 24.71 2.77
C LYS A 51 -60.62 25.71 3.65
N CYS A 52 -60.87 26.90 3.07
CA CYS A 52 -62.14 27.62 2.94
C CYS A 52 -63.33 27.29 3.89
N TYR A 53 -63.80 28.25 4.71
CA TYR A 53 -64.97 29.13 4.44
C TYR A 53 -65.46 29.91 5.69
N SER A 54 -65.79 31.20 5.43
CA SER A 54 -66.81 32.10 6.00
C SER A 54 -66.91 32.47 7.50
N ARG A 55 -66.71 33.78 7.73
CA ARG A 55 -67.56 34.77 8.45
C ARG A 55 -68.34 34.33 9.69
N SER A 56 -68.02 34.96 10.84
CA SER A 56 -68.87 36.00 11.45
C SER A 56 -68.23 36.56 12.73
N ASP A 57 -67.74 37.80 12.67
CA ASP A 57 -67.47 38.64 13.83
C ASP A 57 -68.78 39.25 14.33
N LEU A 58 -69.04 39.20 15.64
CA LEU A 58 -69.85 40.20 16.36
C LEU A 58 -69.52 40.16 17.87
N LEU A 59 -68.82 41.22 18.31
CA LEU A 59 -68.95 41.96 19.57
C LEU A 59 -68.83 41.23 20.92
N GLY A 60 -67.89 41.71 21.75
CA GLY A 60 -67.95 41.55 23.21
C GLY A 60 -66.63 41.89 23.89
N GLY A 61 -66.44 43.16 24.24
CA GLY A 61 -65.23 43.63 24.89
C GLY A 61 -65.04 43.12 26.32
N ARG A 62 -63.79 43.19 26.80
CA ARG A 62 -63.41 43.52 28.18
C ARG A 62 -61.91 43.81 28.28
N ASN A 63 -61.62 44.95 28.90
CA ASN A 63 -60.30 45.46 29.28
C ASN A 63 -59.46 44.48 30.11
N VAL A 64 -58.17 44.34 29.79
CA VAL A 64 -57.06 44.27 30.77
C VAL A 64 -55.73 44.64 30.08
N PRO A 65 -54.64 45.00 30.81
CA PRO A 65 -53.93 46.26 30.70
C PRO A 65 -52.71 46.22 29.75
N ASN A 66 -52.18 47.40 29.40
CA ASN A 66 -50.88 47.57 28.77
C ASN A 66 -49.77 46.89 29.59
N SER A 67 -49.46 45.64 29.25
CA SER A 67 -48.13 45.07 29.44
C SER A 67 -47.38 45.33 28.14
N PHE A 68 -46.42 46.26 28.18
CA PHE A 68 -45.37 46.30 27.17
C PHE A 68 -44.66 44.95 27.23
N GLY A 69 -45.05 44.04 26.33
CA GLY A 69 -44.34 42.80 26.10
C GLY A 69 -42.93 43.18 25.68
N SER A 70 -41.96 42.94 26.57
CA SER A 70 -40.57 42.84 26.17
C SER A 70 -40.51 41.73 25.13
N GLN A 71 -40.46 42.10 23.85
CA GLN A 71 -39.98 41.20 22.83
C GLN A 71 -38.55 40.87 23.25
N GLN A 72 -38.36 39.75 23.95
CA GLN A 72 -37.04 39.17 24.14
C GLN A 72 -36.51 38.84 22.75
N VAL A 73 -35.74 39.77 22.19
CA VAL A 73 -34.94 39.53 21.00
C VAL A 73 -33.95 38.44 21.39
N ARG A 74 -34.20 37.20 20.99
CA ARG A 74 -33.20 36.13 21.11
C ARG A 74 -32.03 36.49 20.21
N SER A 75 -30.97 37.03 20.81
CA SER A 75 -29.69 37.19 20.12
C SER A 75 -29.11 35.81 19.85
N ILE A 76 -28.94 35.46 18.58
CA ILE A 76 -28.24 34.25 18.18
C ILE A 76 -26.73 34.53 18.33
N SER A 77 -26.03 33.70 19.09
CA SER A 77 -24.57 33.83 19.21
C SER A 77 -23.88 33.35 17.93
N VAL A 78 -22.71 33.92 17.63
CA VAL A 78 -21.86 33.43 16.52
C VAL A 78 -21.52 31.95 16.70
N GLU A 79 -21.36 31.49 17.94
CA GLU A 79 -21.12 30.09 18.26
C GLU A 79 -22.24 29.17 17.79
N ALA A 80 -23.50 29.59 17.93
CA ALA A 80 -24.66 28.81 17.48
C ALA A 80 -24.77 28.72 15.94
N LEU A 81 -24.00 29.54 15.22
CA LEU A 81 -23.94 29.57 13.75
C LEU A 81 -22.74 28.80 13.17
N LYS A 82 -21.83 28.30 14.02
CA LYS A 82 -20.70 27.47 13.56
C LYS A 82 -21.20 26.12 13.03
N SER A 83 -20.44 25.56 12.09
CA SER A 83 -20.73 24.24 11.51
C SER A 83 -20.80 23.16 12.57
N SER A 84 -21.80 22.28 12.47
CA SER A 84 -22.05 21.23 13.45
C SER A 84 -21.28 19.93 13.17
N ASP A 85 -20.70 19.76 11.99
CA ASP A 85 -20.01 18.56 11.50
C ASP A 85 -18.48 18.61 11.71
N THR A 86 -18.04 19.12 12.86
CA THR A 86 -16.61 19.10 13.24
C THR A 86 -16.11 17.68 13.46
N PHE A 87 -14.91 17.39 12.96
CA PHE A 87 -14.32 16.04 12.95
C PHE A 87 -13.68 15.58 14.28
N PRO A 88 -12.98 16.42 15.07
CA PRO A 88 -12.25 15.95 16.25
C PRO A 88 -13.10 15.18 17.28
N ARG A 89 -14.37 15.57 17.45
CA ARG A 89 -15.33 14.89 18.35
C ARG A 89 -15.82 13.53 17.84
N ARG A 90 -15.54 13.20 16.58
CA ARG A 90 -15.83 11.90 15.95
C ARG A 90 -14.60 11.00 15.98
N HIS A 91 -13.42 11.58 15.80
CA HIS A 91 -12.15 10.86 15.85
C HIS A 91 -11.75 10.51 17.30
N ASN A 92 -11.87 11.46 18.22
CA ASN A 92 -11.54 11.27 19.63
C ASN A 92 -12.78 10.84 20.41
N SER A 93 -12.70 9.70 21.09
CA SER A 93 -13.85 9.10 21.78
C SER A 93 -14.16 9.72 23.15
N ALA A 94 -13.17 10.31 23.82
CA ALA A 94 -13.33 10.80 25.19
C ALA A 94 -13.79 12.26 25.22
N THR A 95 -14.90 12.51 25.91
CA THR A 95 -15.39 13.85 26.26
C THR A 95 -14.43 14.56 27.22
N PRO A 96 -14.46 15.90 27.35
CA PRO A 96 -13.64 16.62 28.33
C PRO A 96 -13.81 16.12 29.77
N GLU A 97 -15.02 15.71 30.15
CA GLU A 97 -15.29 15.14 31.48
C GLU A 97 -14.63 13.77 31.66
N GLU A 98 -14.70 12.90 30.66
CA GLU A 98 -14.01 11.59 30.69
C GLU A 98 -12.49 11.77 30.71
N GLN A 99 -11.95 12.73 29.95
CA GLN A 99 -10.52 13.05 29.96
C GLN A 99 -10.06 13.50 31.35
N ALA A 100 -10.82 14.38 32.01
CA ALA A 100 -10.52 14.82 33.37
C ALA A 100 -10.55 13.65 34.37
N LYS A 101 -11.57 12.79 34.30
CA LYS A 101 -11.67 11.58 35.15
C LYS A 101 -10.53 10.59 34.90
N MET A 102 -10.11 10.41 33.65
CA MET A 102 -8.97 9.55 33.31
C MET A 102 -7.65 10.13 33.84
N ALA A 103 -7.44 11.45 33.72
CA ALA A 103 -6.27 12.11 34.29
C ALA A 103 -6.23 11.96 35.82
N GLU A 104 -7.36 12.16 36.50
CA GLU A 104 -7.49 11.98 37.95
C GLU A 104 -7.18 10.53 38.35
N SER A 105 -7.69 9.55 37.60
CA SER A 105 -7.39 8.13 37.82
C SER A 105 -5.90 7.79 37.63
N CYS A 106 -5.16 8.58 36.85
CA CYS A 106 -3.71 8.48 36.69
C CYS A 106 -2.92 9.27 37.74
N GLY A 107 -3.60 10.00 38.65
CA GLY A 107 -3.00 10.81 39.71
C GLY A 107 -2.67 12.25 39.31
N PHE A 108 -3.33 12.79 38.29
CA PHE A 108 -3.10 14.14 37.76
C PHE A 108 -4.39 14.97 37.72
N ASP A 109 -4.32 16.25 38.06
CA ASP A 109 -5.49 17.13 38.11
C ASP A 109 -6.03 17.48 36.71
N THR A 110 -5.16 17.46 35.70
CA THR A 110 -5.48 17.81 34.31
C THR A 110 -4.70 16.96 33.31
N LEU A 111 -5.21 16.85 32.09
CA LEU A 111 -4.48 16.22 30.98
C LEU A 111 -3.14 16.92 30.71
N ASP A 112 -3.10 18.24 30.81
CA ASP A 112 -1.87 19.02 30.62
C ASP A 112 -0.81 18.65 31.67
N SER A 113 -1.19 18.52 32.95
CA SER A 113 -0.26 18.09 34.00
C SER A 113 0.26 16.65 33.81
N LEU A 114 -0.54 15.76 33.21
CA LEU A 114 -0.10 14.42 32.82
C LEU A 114 0.90 14.49 31.66
N ILE A 115 0.66 15.33 30.66
CA ILE A 115 1.60 15.56 29.54
C ILE A 115 2.92 16.15 30.07
N ASP A 116 2.85 17.14 30.96
CA ASP A 116 4.02 17.77 31.58
C ASP A 116 4.91 16.77 32.33
N ALA A 117 4.32 15.76 32.96
CA ALA A 117 5.04 14.70 33.65
C ALA A 117 5.52 13.56 32.72
N THR A 118 5.02 13.49 31.48
CA THR A 118 5.28 12.39 30.55
C THR A 118 6.27 12.76 29.45
N VAL A 119 6.12 13.95 28.85
CA VAL A 119 6.94 14.38 27.70
C VAL A 119 8.04 15.32 28.19
N PRO A 120 9.33 14.99 28.00
CA PRO A 120 10.43 15.79 28.51
C PRO A 120 10.37 17.24 28.01
N LYS A 121 10.48 18.20 28.94
CA LYS A 121 10.35 19.63 28.64
C LYS A 121 11.38 20.13 27.61
N ALA A 122 12.57 19.53 27.56
CA ALA A 122 13.65 19.91 26.66
C ALA A 122 13.32 19.73 25.17
N ILE A 123 12.38 18.84 24.84
CA ILE A 123 12.01 18.53 23.45
C ILE A 123 10.61 18.98 23.07
N ARG A 124 9.88 19.65 23.98
CA ARG A 124 8.53 20.12 23.71
C ARG A 124 8.54 21.39 22.87
N ILE A 125 7.60 21.45 21.93
CA ILE A 125 7.34 22.68 21.17
C ILE A 125 6.17 23.43 21.81
N ASP A 126 6.21 24.76 21.79
CA ASP A 126 5.18 25.58 22.45
C ASP A 126 3.85 25.59 21.67
N SER A 127 3.92 25.57 20.33
CA SER A 127 2.74 25.51 19.46
C SER A 127 3.12 24.98 18.08
N MET A 128 2.15 24.36 17.40
CA MET A 128 2.25 23.94 16.01
C MET A 128 1.19 24.69 15.21
N LYS A 129 1.62 25.45 14.21
CA LYS A 129 0.74 26.21 13.32
C LYS A 129 0.97 25.80 11.87
N PHE A 130 -0.10 25.56 11.15
CA PHE A 130 -0.07 25.19 9.74
C PHE A 130 -0.29 26.40 8.84
N SER A 131 0.41 26.45 7.71
CA SER A 131 0.21 27.48 6.68
C SER A 131 -1.16 27.36 5.99
N LYS A 132 -1.69 26.14 5.93
CA LYS A 132 -2.99 25.78 5.37
C LYS A 132 -3.70 24.84 6.34
N PHE A 133 -5.02 24.96 6.42
CA PHE A 133 -5.87 24.09 7.24
C PHE A 133 -5.57 24.12 8.76
N ASP A 134 -5.05 25.23 9.28
CA ASP A 134 -4.69 25.37 10.71
C ASP A 134 -5.88 25.10 11.66
N GLU A 135 -7.06 25.61 11.31
CA GLU A 135 -8.32 25.38 12.05
C GLU A 135 -8.94 23.99 11.78
N GLY A 136 -8.35 23.22 10.87
CA GLY A 136 -8.94 22.01 10.30
C GLY A 136 -10.11 22.28 9.35
N LEU A 137 -10.56 21.23 8.66
CA LEU A 137 -11.77 21.24 7.85
C LEU A 137 -12.88 20.48 8.59
N THR A 138 -14.13 20.88 8.41
CA THR A 138 -15.26 20.01 8.76
C THR A 138 -15.32 18.79 7.84
N GLU A 139 -16.09 17.76 8.19
CA GLU A 139 -16.25 16.58 7.34
C GLU A 139 -16.77 16.95 5.94
N SER A 140 -17.76 17.85 5.86
CA SER A 140 -18.32 18.32 4.60
C SER A 140 -17.30 19.13 3.78
N GLN A 141 -16.54 20.00 4.44
CA GLN A 141 -15.50 20.81 3.79
C GLN A 141 -14.34 19.94 3.27
N MET A 142 -13.97 18.89 3.99
CA MET A 142 -12.95 17.93 3.52
C MET A 142 -13.41 17.24 2.24
N ILE A 143 -14.65 16.76 2.19
CA ILE A 143 -15.21 16.12 0.99
C ILE A 143 -15.26 17.10 -0.18
N GLU A 144 -15.68 18.35 0.05
CA GLU A 144 -15.69 19.39 -0.99
C GLU A 144 -14.27 19.72 -1.49
N HIS A 145 -13.30 19.83 -0.57
CA HIS A 145 -11.90 20.04 -0.93
C HIS A 145 -11.36 18.90 -1.79
N MET A 146 -11.63 17.64 -1.43
CA MET A 146 -11.20 16.49 -2.22
C MET A 146 -11.86 16.46 -3.60
N LYS A 147 -13.14 16.85 -3.72
CA LYS A 147 -13.81 16.95 -5.03
C LYS A 147 -13.19 18.04 -5.90
N MET A 148 -12.79 19.15 -5.28
CA MET A 148 -12.10 20.23 -5.97
C MET A 148 -10.74 19.76 -6.49
N LEU A 149 -9.97 19.00 -5.70
CA LEU A 149 -8.73 18.36 -6.16
C LEU A 149 -8.98 17.36 -7.28
N GLU A 150 -9.97 16.47 -7.13
CA GLU A 150 -10.35 15.50 -8.16
C GLU A 150 -10.65 16.18 -9.49
N SER A 151 -11.39 17.30 -9.48
CA SER A 151 -11.80 18.04 -10.68
C SER A 151 -10.63 18.65 -11.48
N LYS A 152 -9.44 18.75 -10.87
CA LYS A 152 -8.21 19.23 -11.52
C LYS A 152 -7.48 18.11 -12.28
N ASN A 153 -7.82 16.85 -12.04
CA ASN A 153 -7.28 15.74 -12.80
C ASN A 153 -8.06 15.52 -14.10
N LYS A 154 -7.37 15.08 -15.16
CA LYS A 154 -7.95 14.77 -16.46
C LYS A 154 -7.80 13.29 -16.73
N ILE A 155 -8.94 12.59 -16.80
CA ILE A 155 -8.96 11.15 -17.04
C ILE A 155 -8.89 10.93 -18.56
N PHE A 156 -7.71 10.60 -19.06
CA PHE A 156 -7.48 10.24 -20.46
C PHE A 156 -7.45 8.72 -20.61
N LYS A 157 -7.81 8.23 -21.80
CA LYS A 157 -7.60 6.82 -22.14
C LYS A 157 -6.10 6.57 -22.31
N SER A 158 -5.52 5.77 -21.43
CA SER A 158 -4.07 5.60 -21.38
C SER A 158 -3.65 4.23 -21.92
N PHE A 159 -2.96 4.21 -23.06
CA PHE A 159 -2.36 3.02 -23.69
C PHE A 159 -0.84 2.97 -23.45
N ILE A 160 -0.38 3.50 -22.32
CA ILE A 160 1.06 3.59 -21.98
C ILE A 160 1.62 2.20 -21.63
N GLY A 161 0.85 1.39 -20.88
CA GLY A 161 1.29 0.09 -20.39
C GLY A 161 2.33 0.21 -19.28
N MET A 162 3.53 -0.34 -19.50
CA MET A 162 4.63 -0.28 -18.53
C MET A 162 4.28 -0.88 -17.16
N GLY A 163 3.44 -1.92 -17.13
CA GLY A 163 3.04 -2.62 -15.90
C GLY A 163 1.75 -2.12 -15.27
N TYR A 164 1.10 -1.09 -15.83
CA TYR A 164 -0.18 -0.57 -15.38
C TYR A 164 -1.18 -0.57 -16.54
N TYR A 165 -2.32 -1.21 -16.33
CA TYR A 165 -3.35 -1.39 -17.35
C TYR A 165 -4.71 -1.13 -16.71
N ASN A 166 -5.60 -0.42 -17.39
CA ASN A 166 -6.91 -0.16 -16.79
C ASN A 166 -7.73 -1.46 -16.70
N THR A 167 -8.63 -1.53 -15.72
CA THR A 167 -9.44 -2.73 -15.45
C THR A 167 -10.82 -2.35 -14.96
N HIS A 168 -11.81 -3.19 -15.26
CA HIS A 168 -13.13 -3.05 -14.68
C HIS A 168 -13.13 -3.68 -13.28
N VAL A 169 -12.99 -2.84 -12.25
CA VAL A 169 -13.16 -3.28 -10.86
C VAL A 169 -14.62 -3.73 -10.66
N PRO A 170 -14.90 -5.00 -10.35
CA PRO A 170 -16.28 -5.45 -10.18
C PRO A 170 -16.95 -4.67 -9.04
N PRO A 171 -18.11 -4.04 -9.27
CA PRO A 171 -18.75 -3.19 -8.25
C PRO A 171 -19.05 -3.92 -6.94
N VAL A 172 -19.34 -5.22 -7.00
CA VAL A 172 -19.54 -6.06 -5.81
C VAL A 172 -18.26 -6.21 -4.97
N ILE A 173 -17.07 -6.25 -5.60
CA ILE A 173 -15.77 -6.29 -4.91
C ILE A 173 -15.44 -4.90 -4.35
N LEU A 174 -15.59 -3.85 -5.16
CA LEU A 174 -15.36 -2.46 -4.73
C LEU A 174 -16.15 -2.15 -3.46
N ARG A 175 -17.47 -2.36 -3.52
CA ARG A 175 -18.39 -2.02 -2.43
C ARG A 175 -18.22 -2.90 -1.19
N ASN A 176 -18.00 -4.20 -1.36
CA ASN A 176 -18.06 -5.15 -0.24
C ASN A 176 -16.68 -5.54 0.32
N ILE A 177 -15.58 -5.05 -0.28
CA ILE A 177 -14.20 -5.23 0.22
C ILE A 177 -13.51 -3.88 0.41
N MET A 178 -13.27 -3.12 -0.67
CA MET A 178 -12.52 -1.85 -0.59
C MET A 178 -13.25 -0.79 0.24
N GLU A 179 -14.57 -0.70 0.08
CA GLU A 179 -15.43 0.26 0.81
C GLU A 179 -16.04 -0.34 2.09
N ASN A 180 -15.61 -1.53 2.50
CA ASN A 180 -16.15 -2.23 3.67
C ASN A 180 -15.17 -2.23 4.85
N PRO A 181 -15.46 -1.53 5.96
CA PRO A 181 -14.57 -1.46 7.11
C PRO A 181 -14.31 -2.83 7.77
N ALA A 182 -15.17 -3.82 7.55
CA ALA A 182 -14.94 -5.18 8.04
C ALA A 182 -13.84 -5.93 7.27
N TRP A 183 -13.32 -5.37 6.17
CA TRP A 183 -12.17 -5.89 5.42
C TRP A 183 -10.91 -5.04 5.56
N TYR A 184 -11.06 -3.72 5.67
CA TYR A 184 -9.90 -2.81 5.67
C TYR A 184 -9.41 -2.38 7.06
N THR A 185 -10.16 -2.58 8.15
CA THR A 185 -9.74 -2.04 9.47
C THR A 185 -8.90 -3.00 10.30
N GLN A 186 -9.00 -4.32 10.08
CA GLN A 186 -8.12 -5.29 10.73
C GLN A 186 -6.68 -5.17 10.21
N TYR A 187 -5.71 -5.71 10.95
CA TYR A 187 -4.31 -5.76 10.52
C TYR A 187 -3.84 -7.20 10.25
N THR A 188 -2.52 -7.36 10.11
CA THR A 188 -1.85 -8.65 9.87
C THR A 188 -2.47 -9.77 10.72
N PRO A 189 -2.77 -10.96 10.15
CA PRO A 189 -3.46 -12.05 10.84
C PRO A 189 -2.55 -12.78 11.85
N TYR A 190 -2.03 -12.05 12.85
CA TYR A 190 -1.21 -12.58 13.93
C TYR A 190 -2.01 -13.57 14.80
N GLN A 191 -3.30 -13.30 15.03
CA GLN A 191 -4.23 -14.16 15.75
C GLN A 191 -5.09 -14.92 14.73
N ALA A 192 -4.63 -16.11 14.34
CA ALA A 192 -5.17 -16.84 13.18
C ALA A 192 -6.64 -17.26 13.37
N GLU A 193 -7.03 -17.61 14.60
CA GLU A 193 -8.34 -18.11 14.98
C GLU A 193 -9.47 -17.11 14.72
N ILE A 194 -9.16 -15.81 14.78
CA ILE A 194 -10.07 -14.68 14.53
C ILE A 194 -9.73 -13.95 13.22
N SER A 195 -9.09 -14.66 12.29
CA SER A 195 -8.59 -14.13 11.02
C SER A 195 -8.72 -15.10 9.84
N GLN A 196 -9.54 -16.15 9.97
CA GLN A 196 -9.64 -17.21 8.97
C GLN A 196 -10.19 -16.72 7.63
N GLY A 197 -10.99 -15.64 7.62
CA GLY A 197 -11.56 -15.06 6.42
C GLY A 197 -10.50 -14.52 5.47
N ARG A 198 -9.72 -13.52 5.92
CA ARG A 198 -8.63 -12.97 5.10
C ARG A 198 -7.49 -13.96 4.86
N LEU A 199 -7.24 -14.90 5.78
CA LEU A 199 -6.29 -15.98 5.55
C LEU A 199 -6.73 -16.88 4.38
N GLU A 200 -8.02 -17.22 4.28
CA GLU A 200 -8.57 -17.99 3.16
C GLU A 200 -8.44 -17.22 1.84
N SER A 201 -8.79 -15.93 1.84
CA SER A 201 -8.65 -15.08 0.65
C SER A 201 -7.18 -14.93 0.20
N LEU A 202 -6.23 -14.78 1.12
CA LEU A 202 -4.79 -14.74 0.80
C LEU A 202 -4.26 -16.11 0.32
N LEU A 203 -4.85 -17.22 0.78
CA LEU A 203 -4.55 -18.54 0.22
C LEU A 203 -5.12 -18.70 -1.20
N ASN A 204 -6.30 -18.13 -1.48
CA ASN A 204 -6.82 -18.05 -2.85
C ASN A 204 -5.88 -17.24 -3.74
N PHE A 205 -5.37 -16.10 -3.26
CA PHE A 205 -4.35 -15.31 -3.97
C PHE A 205 -3.12 -16.17 -4.30
N GLN A 206 -2.54 -16.86 -3.30
CA GLN A 206 -1.41 -17.74 -3.53
C GLN A 206 -1.70 -18.83 -4.56
N THR A 207 -2.86 -19.50 -4.46
CA THR A 207 -3.29 -20.55 -5.39
C THR A 207 -3.44 -20.00 -6.82
N MET A 208 -4.04 -18.81 -6.96
CA MET A 208 -4.17 -18.13 -8.25
C MET A 208 -2.80 -17.85 -8.88
N ILE A 209 -1.85 -17.33 -8.10
CA ILE A 209 -0.49 -17.08 -8.59
C ILE A 209 0.21 -18.40 -8.97
N THR A 210 0.11 -19.45 -8.15
CA THR A 210 0.76 -20.73 -8.47
C THR A 210 0.22 -21.36 -9.75
N ASP A 211 -1.10 -21.34 -9.93
CA ASP A 211 -1.75 -21.89 -11.13
C ASP A 211 -1.39 -21.08 -12.37
N LEU A 212 -1.42 -19.74 -12.30
CA LEU A 212 -1.15 -18.89 -13.45
C LEU A 212 0.32 -18.91 -13.86
N THR A 213 1.25 -18.89 -12.90
CA THR A 213 2.70 -18.89 -13.18
C THR A 213 3.27 -20.28 -13.48
N GLY A 214 2.56 -21.36 -13.13
CA GLY A 214 3.04 -22.73 -13.26
C GLY A 214 4.09 -23.12 -12.21
N LEU A 215 4.25 -22.32 -11.14
CA LEU A 215 5.19 -22.60 -10.05
C LEU A 215 4.46 -23.03 -8.78
N PRO A 216 5.04 -23.94 -7.98
CA PRO A 216 4.31 -24.64 -6.91
C PRO A 216 4.15 -23.84 -5.60
N MET A 217 4.63 -22.60 -5.53
CA MET A 217 4.57 -21.79 -4.31
C MET A 217 4.56 -20.30 -4.63
N SER A 218 3.75 -19.53 -3.90
CA SER A 218 3.73 -18.06 -3.90
C SER A 218 3.67 -17.50 -2.48
N ASN A 219 4.09 -16.25 -2.28
CA ASN A 219 3.86 -15.49 -1.05
C ASN A 219 2.48 -14.79 -1.03
N ALA A 220 2.17 -14.14 0.10
CA ALA A 220 0.94 -13.38 0.36
C ALA A 220 1.17 -11.87 0.21
N SER A 221 1.69 -11.54 -0.97
CA SER A 221 2.03 -10.25 -1.56
C SER A 221 3.36 -9.59 -1.17
N LEU A 222 3.85 -8.78 -2.11
CA LEU A 222 4.92 -7.78 -1.99
C LEU A 222 4.36 -6.39 -2.32
N LEU A 223 5.23 -5.36 -2.35
CA LEU A 223 4.84 -3.95 -2.43
C LEU A 223 4.46 -3.50 -3.85
N ASP A 224 5.29 -3.83 -4.84
CA ASP A 224 5.10 -3.53 -6.27
C ASP A 224 6.02 -4.44 -7.12
N GLU A 225 5.90 -4.38 -8.44
CA GLU A 225 6.69 -5.23 -9.35
C GLU A 225 8.20 -4.99 -9.24
N GLY A 226 8.63 -3.73 -9.17
CA GLY A 226 10.05 -3.38 -9.10
C GLY A 226 10.72 -3.93 -7.84
N THR A 227 10.06 -3.78 -6.70
CA THR A 227 10.53 -4.34 -5.43
C THR A 227 10.45 -5.86 -5.42
N ALA A 228 9.45 -6.49 -6.04
CA ALA A 228 9.41 -7.94 -6.19
C ALA A 228 10.58 -8.48 -7.03
N ALA A 229 10.94 -7.80 -8.11
CA ALA A 229 12.10 -8.13 -8.93
C ALA A 229 13.41 -7.99 -8.15
N ALA A 230 13.56 -6.93 -7.34
CA ALA A 230 14.73 -6.75 -6.49
C ALA A 230 14.84 -7.82 -5.39
N GLU A 231 13.71 -8.25 -4.82
CA GLU A 231 13.67 -9.37 -3.88
C GLU A 231 14.07 -10.69 -4.57
N ALA A 232 13.62 -10.92 -5.80
CA ALA A 232 14.03 -12.08 -6.59
C ALA A 232 15.55 -12.07 -6.90
N MET A 233 16.11 -10.90 -7.22
CA MET A 233 17.57 -10.73 -7.37
C MET A 233 18.33 -11.10 -6.09
N ALA A 234 17.90 -10.59 -4.94
CA ALA A 234 18.49 -10.94 -3.65
C ALA A 234 18.35 -12.45 -3.34
N MET A 235 17.21 -13.03 -3.69
CA MET A 235 16.92 -14.45 -3.54
C MET A 235 17.85 -15.32 -4.41
N CYS A 236 18.13 -14.95 -5.67
CA CYS A 236 19.10 -15.65 -6.52
C CYS A 236 20.50 -15.69 -5.89
N ASN A 237 20.97 -14.55 -5.38
CA ASN A 237 22.24 -14.45 -4.66
C ASN A 237 22.28 -15.38 -3.44
N ASN A 238 21.19 -15.40 -2.66
CA ASN A 238 21.06 -16.24 -1.46
C ASN A 238 21.00 -17.74 -1.79
N ILE A 239 20.30 -18.14 -2.87
CA ILE A 239 20.24 -19.53 -3.34
C ILE A 239 21.64 -20.03 -3.68
N LEU A 240 22.45 -19.19 -4.34
CA LEU A 240 23.84 -19.51 -4.69
C LEU A 240 24.85 -19.18 -3.58
N LYS A 241 24.37 -18.87 -2.38
CA LYS A 241 25.18 -18.63 -1.17
C LYS A 241 26.22 -17.52 -1.33
N GLY A 242 25.93 -16.50 -2.13
CA GLY A 242 26.83 -15.37 -2.35
C GLY A 242 28.09 -15.69 -3.16
N LYS A 243 28.17 -16.85 -3.82
CA LYS A 243 29.37 -17.28 -4.57
C LYS A 243 29.56 -16.57 -5.91
N LYS A 244 28.49 -15.98 -6.43
CA LYS A 244 28.42 -15.32 -7.73
C LYS A 244 27.83 -13.93 -7.51
N LYS A 245 28.47 -12.89 -8.03
CA LYS A 245 28.19 -11.49 -7.66
C LYS A 245 27.58 -10.65 -8.77
N THR A 246 27.41 -11.21 -9.97
CA THR A 246 26.79 -10.49 -11.08
C THR A 246 25.32 -10.90 -11.26
N PHE A 247 24.42 -9.93 -11.39
CA PHE A 247 23.03 -10.16 -11.79
C PHE A 247 22.74 -9.42 -13.09
N ILE A 248 22.21 -10.11 -14.09
CA ILE A 248 21.93 -9.52 -15.40
C ILE A 248 20.44 -9.15 -15.48
N ILE A 249 20.13 -7.99 -16.03
CA ILE A 249 18.75 -7.56 -16.29
C ILE A 249 18.62 -7.30 -17.79
N ALA A 250 17.68 -7.99 -18.44
CA ALA A 250 17.40 -7.74 -19.84
C ALA A 250 16.83 -6.32 -20.03
N ASN A 251 17.21 -5.69 -21.14
CA ASN A 251 16.71 -4.37 -21.55
C ASN A 251 15.20 -4.35 -21.81
N ASN A 252 14.56 -5.52 -21.97
CA ASN A 252 13.13 -5.63 -22.17
C ASN A 252 12.29 -5.61 -20.88
N CYS A 253 12.89 -5.44 -19.71
CA CYS A 253 12.16 -5.15 -18.48
C CYS A 253 11.65 -3.71 -18.45
N HIS A 254 10.60 -3.46 -17.65
CA HIS A 254 10.12 -2.09 -17.44
C HIS A 254 11.22 -1.20 -16.82
N PRO A 255 11.35 0.07 -17.24
CA PRO A 255 12.46 0.93 -16.81
C PRO A 255 12.48 1.17 -15.30
N GLN A 256 11.32 1.30 -14.66
CA GLN A 256 11.21 1.41 -13.20
C GLN A 256 11.61 0.12 -12.47
N THR A 257 11.37 -1.05 -13.06
CA THR A 257 11.83 -2.34 -12.53
C THR A 257 13.36 -2.43 -12.56
N ILE A 258 13.97 -1.99 -13.68
CA ILE A 258 15.43 -1.95 -13.83
C ILE A 258 16.05 -1.00 -12.78
N ASP A 259 15.48 0.19 -12.61
CA ASP A 259 15.99 1.22 -11.69
C ASP A 259 15.94 0.79 -10.21
N ILE A 260 14.83 0.16 -9.79
CA ILE A 260 14.70 -0.37 -8.43
C ILE A 260 15.70 -1.51 -8.18
N CYS A 261 15.89 -2.42 -9.13
CA CYS A 261 16.90 -3.49 -9.02
C CYS A 261 18.32 -2.92 -8.91
N LYS A 262 18.68 -1.94 -9.74
CA LYS A 262 19.98 -1.24 -9.66
C LYS A 262 20.17 -0.59 -8.29
N THR A 263 19.16 0.13 -7.81
CA THR A 263 19.19 0.80 -6.50
C THR A 263 19.38 -0.19 -5.35
N ARG A 264 18.78 -1.38 -5.43
CA ARG A 264 18.85 -2.42 -4.39
C ARG A 264 20.15 -3.22 -4.42
N ALA A 265 20.78 -3.35 -5.58
CA ALA A 265 21.98 -4.18 -5.77
C ALA A 265 23.16 -3.75 -4.91
N ASP A 266 23.33 -2.44 -4.72
CA ASP A 266 24.37 -1.83 -3.89
C ASP A 266 24.42 -2.41 -2.48
N GLY A 267 23.26 -2.63 -1.87
CA GLY A 267 23.17 -3.14 -0.50
C GLY A 267 23.42 -4.65 -0.38
N PHE A 268 23.36 -5.39 -1.49
CA PHE A 268 23.63 -6.82 -1.55
C PHE A 268 25.03 -7.17 -2.04
N ASP A 269 25.87 -6.17 -2.31
CA ASP A 269 27.19 -6.34 -2.94
C ASP A 269 27.06 -7.14 -4.25
N LEU A 270 26.08 -6.74 -5.07
CA LEU A 270 25.80 -7.31 -6.39
C LEU A 270 26.16 -6.29 -7.48
N LYS A 271 26.84 -6.77 -8.52
CA LYS A 271 27.03 -6.03 -9.77
C LYS A 271 25.83 -6.28 -10.68
N VAL A 272 25.01 -5.25 -10.90
CA VAL A 272 23.92 -5.30 -11.89
C VAL A 272 24.42 -4.87 -13.26
N VAL A 273 24.13 -5.69 -14.28
CA VAL A 273 24.43 -5.40 -15.69
C VAL A 273 23.13 -5.39 -16.47
N THR A 274 22.84 -4.30 -17.18
CA THR A 274 21.75 -4.28 -18.16
C THR A 274 22.28 -4.68 -19.53
N ALA A 275 21.64 -5.63 -20.20
CA ALA A 275 22.08 -6.13 -21.50
C ALA A 275 20.89 -6.46 -22.41
N ASP A 276 21.11 -6.44 -23.73
CA ASP A 276 20.18 -7.01 -24.69
C ASP A 276 20.18 -8.53 -24.59
N LEU A 277 19.03 -9.18 -24.74
CA LEU A 277 18.87 -10.63 -24.64
C LEU A 277 19.90 -11.42 -25.47
N LYS A 278 20.23 -10.95 -26.68
CA LYS A 278 21.19 -11.62 -27.57
C LYS A 278 22.65 -11.50 -27.10
N ASP A 279 22.94 -10.49 -26.29
CA ASP A 279 24.28 -10.14 -25.81
C ASP A 279 24.53 -10.67 -24.38
N ILE A 280 23.54 -11.37 -23.79
CA ILE A 280 23.68 -11.98 -22.47
C ILE A 280 24.66 -13.16 -22.54
N ASP A 281 25.78 -13.02 -21.83
CA ASP A 281 26.83 -14.02 -21.73
C ASP A 281 27.02 -14.50 -20.28
N TYR A 282 27.10 -15.82 -20.11
CA TYR A 282 27.31 -16.50 -18.83
C TYR A 282 28.74 -17.06 -18.66
N SER A 283 29.61 -16.88 -19.67
CA SER A 283 30.96 -17.46 -19.71
C SER A 283 31.86 -17.04 -18.55
N SER A 284 31.59 -15.88 -17.94
CA SER A 284 32.34 -15.37 -16.77
C SER A 284 32.25 -16.29 -15.55
N GLY A 285 31.22 -17.13 -15.46
CA GLY A 285 30.95 -17.98 -14.29
C GLY A 285 30.47 -17.22 -13.03
N ASP A 286 30.40 -15.89 -13.07
CA ASP A 286 30.06 -15.03 -11.92
C ASP A 286 28.57 -14.58 -11.90
N VAL A 287 27.77 -15.02 -12.87
CA VAL A 287 26.35 -14.61 -12.95
C VAL A 287 25.49 -15.45 -12.00
N CYS A 288 24.87 -14.81 -11.00
CA CYS A 288 24.00 -15.47 -10.03
C CYS A 288 22.56 -15.61 -10.50
N GLY A 289 22.09 -14.66 -11.32
CA GLY A 289 20.78 -14.72 -11.92
C GLY A 289 20.62 -13.76 -13.08
N VAL A 290 19.55 -13.97 -13.84
CA VAL A 290 19.12 -13.11 -14.92
C VAL A 290 17.62 -12.82 -14.80
N LEU A 291 17.25 -11.55 -14.96
CA LEU A 291 15.86 -11.09 -15.01
C LEU A 291 15.47 -10.77 -16.46
N VAL A 292 14.36 -11.34 -16.91
CA VAL A 292 13.72 -11.05 -18.20
C VAL A 292 12.24 -10.75 -18.00
N GLN A 293 11.61 -10.07 -18.96
CA GLN A 293 10.17 -9.79 -18.94
C GLN A 293 9.41 -10.63 -19.98
N TYR A 294 8.20 -11.07 -19.64
CA TYR A 294 7.33 -11.88 -20.49
C TYR A 294 5.85 -11.57 -20.26
N PRO A 295 5.13 -10.91 -21.18
CA PRO A 295 5.63 -10.24 -22.39
C PRO A 295 6.66 -9.14 -22.07
N GLY A 296 7.52 -8.83 -23.04
CA GLY A 296 8.51 -7.76 -22.90
C GLY A 296 7.88 -6.37 -22.76
N THR A 297 8.66 -5.40 -22.29
CA THR A 297 8.15 -4.04 -22.06
C THR A 297 7.68 -3.35 -23.34
N GLU A 298 8.13 -3.78 -24.52
CA GLU A 298 7.69 -3.26 -25.82
C GLU A 298 6.56 -4.12 -26.44
N GLY A 299 6.12 -5.14 -25.71
CA GLY A 299 5.01 -6.03 -26.03
C GLY A 299 5.41 -7.34 -26.68
N GLU A 300 6.69 -7.56 -26.97
CA GLU A 300 7.14 -8.78 -27.64
C GLU A 300 6.97 -10.03 -26.76
N VAL A 301 6.48 -11.10 -27.37
CA VAL A 301 6.35 -12.43 -26.76
C VAL A 301 7.41 -13.33 -27.40
N LEU A 302 8.39 -13.76 -26.60
CA LEU A 302 9.54 -14.56 -27.02
C LEU A 302 9.50 -15.95 -26.38
N ASP A 303 10.08 -16.94 -27.08
CA ASP A 303 10.32 -18.27 -26.51
C ASP A 303 11.64 -18.27 -25.73
N TYR A 304 11.54 -18.31 -24.40
CA TYR A 304 12.70 -18.35 -23.50
C TYR A 304 13.20 -19.77 -23.20
N GLY A 305 12.63 -20.83 -23.78
CA GLY A 305 12.96 -22.21 -23.42
C GLY A 305 14.45 -22.54 -23.59
N GLU A 306 15.06 -22.15 -24.71
CA GLU A 306 16.50 -22.39 -24.93
C GLU A 306 17.38 -21.41 -24.13
N PHE A 307 16.93 -20.17 -23.97
CA PHE A 307 17.60 -19.17 -23.14
C PHE A 307 17.74 -19.65 -21.69
N ILE A 308 16.67 -20.20 -21.11
CA ILE A 308 16.63 -20.72 -19.75
C ILE A 308 17.54 -21.94 -19.60
N LYS A 309 17.49 -22.90 -20.55
CA LYS A 309 18.40 -24.06 -20.54
C LYS A 309 19.86 -23.64 -20.56
N ASN A 310 20.22 -22.64 -21.37
CA ASN A 310 21.58 -22.12 -21.42
C ASN A 310 22.00 -21.47 -20.08
N ALA A 311 21.12 -20.67 -19.47
CA ALA A 311 21.36 -20.10 -18.15
C ALA A 311 21.59 -21.19 -17.09
N HIS A 312 20.72 -22.21 -17.07
CA HIS A 312 20.82 -23.34 -16.14
C HIS A 312 22.09 -24.17 -16.35
N ALA A 313 22.54 -24.37 -17.59
CA ALA A 313 23.80 -25.06 -17.90
C ALA A 313 25.03 -24.37 -17.27
N HIS A 314 24.94 -23.06 -17.02
CA HIS A 314 25.96 -22.27 -16.33
C HIS A 314 25.68 -22.07 -14.83
N GLY A 315 24.65 -22.74 -14.28
CA GLY A 315 24.22 -22.60 -12.90
C GLY A 315 23.74 -21.18 -12.56
N VAL A 316 23.08 -20.52 -13.51
CA VAL A 316 22.45 -19.20 -13.36
C VAL A 316 20.96 -19.40 -13.09
N LYS A 317 20.36 -18.60 -12.19
CA LYS A 317 18.92 -18.62 -11.91
C LYS A 317 18.16 -17.67 -12.83
N VAL A 318 17.00 -18.08 -13.33
CA VAL A 318 16.17 -17.24 -14.20
C VAL A 318 14.96 -16.71 -13.44
N VAL A 319 14.85 -15.39 -13.43
CA VAL A 319 13.69 -14.64 -12.93
C VAL A 319 12.90 -14.14 -14.13
N MET A 320 11.59 -14.38 -14.16
CA MET A 320 10.69 -13.83 -15.17
C MET A 320 9.69 -12.88 -14.52
N ALA A 321 9.74 -11.60 -14.88
CA ALA A 321 8.67 -10.65 -14.59
C ALA A 321 7.54 -10.80 -15.62
N THR A 322 6.28 -10.84 -15.20
CA THR A 322 5.17 -11.24 -16.08
C THR A 322 3.83 -10.60 -15.71
N ASP A 323 2.84 -10.83 -16.58
CA ASP A 323 1.48 -10.30 -16.49
C ASP A 323 0.45 -11.44 -16.35
N LEU A 324 -0.35 -11.41 -15.28
CA LEU A 324 -1.30 -12.49 -14.97
C LEU A 324 -2.40 -12.68 -16.01
N LEU A 325 -2.84 -11.61 -16.69
CA LEU A 325 -3.86 -11.71 -17.73
C LEU A 325 -3.27 -12.36 -18.98
N ALA A 326 -2.06 -11.97 -19.36
CA ALA A 326 -1.33 -12.59 -20.47
C ALA A 326 -1.15 -14.10 -20.24
N LEU A 327 -0.83 -14.51 -19.00
CA LEU A 327 -0.65 -15.92 -18.63
C LEU A 327 -1.92 -16.77 -18.70
N THR A 328 -3.11 -16.19 -18.90
CA THR A 328 -4.32 -17.00 -19.16
C THR A 328 -4.31 -17.64 -20.54
N VAL A 329 -3.57 -17.05 -21.50
CA VAL A 329 -3.48 -17.51 -22.90
C VAL A 329 -2.05 -17.87 -23.32
N LEU A 330 -1.03 -17.37 -22.62
CA LEU A 330 0.38 -17.69 -22.86
C LEU A 330 0.86 -18.86 -22.02
N LYS A 331 1.73 -19.70 -22.61
CA LYS A 331 2.48 -20.73 -21.91
C LYS A 331 3.19 -20.09 -20.71
N PRO A 332 2.94 -20.56 -19.48
CA PRO A 332 3.40 -19.89 -18.28
C PRO A 332 4.90 -20.10 -18.04
N PRO A 333 5.58 -19.18 -17.34
CA PRO A 333 7.01 -19.26 -17.07
C PRO A 333 7.48 -20.57 -16.43
N GLY A 334 6.68 -21.19 -15.56
CA GLY A 334 7.01 -22.48 -14.94
C GLY A 334 7.16 -23.61 -15.97
N GLU A 335 6.40 -23.58 -17.07
CA GLU A 335 6.53 -24.54 -18.19
C GLU A 335 7.73 -24.22 -19.10
N LEU A 336 8.19 -22.97 -19.12
CA LEU A 336 9.42 -22.55 -19.81
C LEU A 336 10.68 -22.88 -19.00
N GLY A 337 10.54 -23.15 -17.70
CA GLY A 337 11.64 -23.53 -16.80
C GLY A 337 12.14 -22.40 -15.89
N ALA A 338 11.39 -21.31 -15.71
CA ALA A 338 11.78 -20.22 -14.80
C ALA A 338 11.93 -20.71 -13.34
N ASP A 339 12.92 -20.17 -12.61
CA ASP A 339 13.12 -20.50 -11.19
C ASP A 339 12.25 -19.63 -10.27
N ILE A 340 12.06 -18.36 -10.65
CA ILE A 340 11.31 -17.36 -9.89
C ILE A 340 10.47 -16.54 -10.87
N VAL A 341 9.22 -16.26 -10.51
CA VAL A 341 8.31 -15.43 -11.30
C VAL A 341 7.77 -14.31 -10.44
N VAL A 342 7.79 -13.09 -10.96
CA VAL A 342 7.32 -11.89 -10.27
C VAL A 342 6.39 -11.08 -11.17
N GLY A 343 5.65 -10.15 -10.60
CA GLY A 343 4.78 -9.24 -11.35
C GLY A 343 3.78 -8.52 -10.47
N SER A 344 2.92 -7.73 -11.10
CA SER A 344 1.79 -7.05 -10.48
C SER A 344 0.49 -7.82 -10.67
N ALA A 345 -0.36 -7.88 -9.64
CA ALA A 345 -1.74 -8.36 -9.76
C ALA A 345 -2.75 -7.22 -10.02
N GLN A 346 -2.30 -6.01 -10.35
CA GLN A 346 -3.14 -4.81 -10.48
C GLN A 346 -4.33 -5.00 -11.43
N ARG A 347 -4.07 -5.47 -12.66
CA ARG A 347 -5.12 -5.56 -13.70
C ARG A 347 -6.16 -6.65 -13.43
N PHE A 348 -6.07 -7.35 -12.30
CA PHE A 348 -7.14 -8.21 -11.79
C PHE A 348 -8.01 -7.41 -10.82
N GLY A 349 -8.76 -6.44 -11.37
CA GLY A 349 -9.80 -5.73 -10.62
C GLY A 349 -9.29 -4.80 -9.51
N VAL A 350 -8.10 -4.22 -9.65
CA VAL A 350 -7.61 -3.13 -8.78
C VAL A 350 -7.32 -1.89 -9.64
N PRO A 351 -7.79 -0.68 -9.28
CA PRO A 351 -7.57 0.51 -10.11
C PRO A 351 -6.08 0.86 -10.25
N MET A 352 -5.70 1.61 -11.28
CA MET A 352 -4.31 2.08 -11.47
C MET A 352 -3.84 2.98 -10.33
N GLY A 353 -4.73 3.81 -9.77
CA GLY A 353 -4.48 4.58 -8.54
C GLY A 353 -3.27 5.51 -8.63
N TYR A 354 -2.94 6.01 -9.83
CA TYR A 354 -1.74 6.80 -10.08
C TYR A 354 -0.44 6.17 -9.52
N GLY A 355 -0.37 4.84 -9.55
CA GLY A 355 0.80 4.05 -9.15
C GLY A 355 0.53 2.99 -8.08
N GLY A 356 -0.58 3.09 -7.34
CA GLY A 356 -0.90 2.10 -6.31
C GLY A 356 -2.11 2.45 -5.44
N PRO A 357 -2.40 1.60 -4.44
CA PRO A 357 -1.63 0.41 -4.07
C PRO A 357 -1.99 -0.82 -4.90
N HIS A 358 -1.02 -1.70 -5.18
CA HIS A 358 -1.22 -2.96 -5.91
C HIS A 358 -0.46 -4.10 -5.26
N ALA A 359 -1.05 -5.28 -5.18
CA ALA A 359 -0.33 -6.46 -4.71
C ALA A 359 0.60 -6.99 -5.80
N ALA A 360 1.91 -6.94 -5.55
CA ALA A 360 2.86 -7.72 -6.32
C ALA A 360 2.96 -9.15 -5.79
N PHE A 361 3.43 -10.06 -6.62
CA PHE A 361 3.62 -11.47 -6.26
C PHE A 361 5.05 -11.93 -6.53
N LEU A 362 5.46 -12.97 -5.79
CA LEU A 362 6.66 -13.76 -6.10
C LEU A 362 6.32 -15.24 -5.95
N ALA A 363 6.51 -15.98 -7.03
CA ALA A 363 6.34 -17.42 -7.11
C ALA A 363 7.66 -18.13 -7.39
N THR A 364 7.85 -19.31 -6.81
CA THR A 364 9.10 -20.09 -6.93
C THR A 364 8.89 -21.57 -6.60
N SER A 365 9.95 -22.36 -6.67
CA SER A 365 9.95 -23.77 -6.27
C SER A 365 9.81 -23.93 -4.75
N GLN A 366 9.29 -25.08 -4.32
CA GLN A 366 9.20 -25.44 -2.90
C GLN A 366 10.57 -25.61 -2.23
N GLU A 367 11.64 -25.85 -3.01
CA GLU A 367 13.02 -25.94 -2.52
C GLU A 367 13.44 -24.63 -1.85
N TYR A 368 13.03 -23.49 -2.43
CA TYR A 368 13.47 -22.16 -1.99
C TYR A 368 12.55 -21.49 -0.98
N LYS A 369 11.58 -22.24 -0.41
CA LYS A 369 10.61 -21.73 0.58
C LYS A 369 11.22 -21.02 1.79
N ARG A 370 12.46 -21.37 2.16
CA ARG A 370 13.20 -20.76 3.28
C ARG A 370 13.82 -19.39 2.94
N MET A 371 13.94 -19.07 1.66
CA MET A 371 14.45 -17.78 1.17
C MET A 371 13.33 -16.83 0.72
N MET A 372 12.08 -17.30 0.66
CA MET A 372 10.93 -16.51 0.23
C MET A 372 10.78 -15.22 1.07
N PRO A 373 10.65 -14.03 0.44
CA PRO A 373 10.33 -12.78 1.12
C PRO A 373 8.85 -12.69 1.49
N GLY A 374 8.55 -11.96 2.57
CA GLY A 374 7.18 -11.70 3.01
C GLY A 374 6.45 -12.89 3.61
N ARG A 375 5.15 -12.68 3.83
CA ARG A 375 4.23 -13.64 4.47
C ARG A 375 3.88 -14.79 3.53
N ILE A 376 3.58 -15.94 4.12
CA ILE A 376 3.05 -17.11 3.41
C ILE A 376 1.94 -17.69 4.25
N ILE A 377 0.77 -17.90 3.66
CA ILE A 377 -0.34 -18.59 4.30
C ILE A 377 -0.19 -20.09 4.04
N GLY A 378 -0.32 -20.87 5.10
CA GLY A 378 -0.26 -22.32 5.07
C GLY A 378 -1.47 -22.95 5.72
N VAL A 379 -1.84 -24.13 5.22
CA VAL A 379 -2.83 -25.02 5.83
C VAL A 379 -2.17 -25.74 7.02
N SER A 380 -2.88 -25.79 8.13
CA SER A 380 -2.53 -26.44 9.39
C SER A 380 -3.79 -27.15 9.93
N VAL A 381 -3.72 -27.66 11.15
CA VAL A 381 -4.87 -28.15 11.91
C VAL A 381 -5.04 -27.40 13.23
N ASP A 382 -6.28 -27.25 13.69
CA ASP A 382 -6.62 -26.71 15.01
C ASP A 382 -6.53 -27.79 16.12
N SER A 383 -6.83 -27.41 17.37
CA SER A 383 -6.82 -28.33 18.51
C SER A 383 -7.86 -29.45 18.46
N SER A 384 -8.85 -29.36 17.56
CA SER A 384 -9.86 -30.38 17.31
C SER A 384 -9.54 -31.26 16.09
N GLY A 385 -8.42 -31.02 15.42
CA GLY A 385 -7.98 -31.72 14.20
C GLY A 385 -8.61 -31.20 12.91
N LYS A 386 -9.35 -30.08 12.95
CA LYS A 386 -9.96 -29.49 11.74
C LYS A 386 -8.92 -28.68 10.95
N PRO A 387 -8.97 -28.69 9.60
CA PRO A 387 -8.14 -27.82 8.79
C PRO A 387 -8.33 -26.34 9.18
N ALA A 388 -7.23 -25.63 9.39
CA ALA A 388 -7.21 -24.22 9.73
C ALA A 388 -6.00 -23.53 9.08
N LEU A 389 -6.13 -22.24 8.78
CA LEU A 389 -5.10 -21.47 8.10
C LEU A 389 -4.26 -20.67 9.09
N ARG A 390 -2.98 -20.45 8.79
CA ARG A 390 -2.11 -19.53 9.56
C ARG A 390 -0.98 -18.98 8.69
N MET A 391 -0.30 -17.96 9.21
CA MET A 391 1.01 -17.57 8.66
C MET A 391 2.04 -18.67 8.95
N ALA A 392 2.72 -19.13 7.90
CA ALA A 392 3.66 -20.24 7.92
C ALA A 392 5.12 -19.77 7.78
N MET A 393 6.04 -20.51 8.40
CA MET A 393 7.50 -20.26 8.31
C MET A 393 7.89 -18.82 8.70
N GLN A 394 7.24 -18.27 9.73
CA GLN A 394 7.41 -16.88 10.17
C GLN A 394 8.84 -16.56 10.63
N THR A 395 9.66 -17.57 10.92
CA THR A 395 11.08 -17.36 11.28
C THR A 395 11.86 -16.68 10.17
N ARG A 396 11.39 -16.67 8.91
CA ARG A 396 12.02 -15.91 7.81
C ARG A 396 11.90 -14.40 7.97
N GLU A 397 10.89 -13.94 8.70
CA GLU A 397 10.45 -12.54 8.71
C GLU A 397 11.20 -11.70 9.75
N GLN A 398 11.22 -10.39 9.52
CA GLN A 398 11.96 -9.39 10.30
C GLN A 398 11.69 -9.42 11.82
N HIS A 399 10.46 -9.74 12.24
CA HIS A 399 10.06 -9.71 13.65
C HIS A 399 10.70 -10.85 14.46
N ILE A 400 11.24 -11.89 13.80
CA ILE A 400 11.97 -12.99 14.44
C ILE A 400 13.46 -12.90 14.12
N ARG A 401 13.81 -12.75 12.83
CA ARG A 401 15.21 -12.86 12.37
C ARG A 401 15.97 -11.55 12.23
N ARG A 402 15.31 -10.39 12.37
CA ARG A 402 15.96 -9.07 12.35
C ARG A 402 16.88 -8.90 11.12
N ASP A 403 18.17 -8.62 11.32
CA ASP A 403 19.20 -8.49 10.28
C ASP A 403 19.38 -9.74 9.40
N LYS A 404 18.96 -10.93 9.87
CA LYS A 404 19.05 -12.22 9.16
C LYS A 404 17.75 -12.64 8.49
N ALA A 405 16.76 -11.75 8.45
CA ALA A 405 15.51 -11.99 7.75
C ALA A 405 15.74 -12.09 6.24
N THR A 406 14.78 -12.69 5.53
CA THR A 406 14.88 -12.78 4.07
C THR A 406 14.63 -11.44 3.37
N SER A 407 13.92 -10.52 4.03
CA SER A 407 13.59 -9.18 3.58
C SER A 407 13.25 -8.30 4.80
N ASN A 408 13.29 -6.97 4.63
CA ASN A 408 12.81 -6.02 5.62
C ASN A 408 11.29 -5.82 5.57
N ILE A 409 10.58 -6.40 4.60
CA ILE A 409 9.13 -6.19 4.43
C ILE A 409 8.34 -6.57 5.69
N CYS A 410 7.39 -5.71 6.06
CA CYS A 410 6.47 -5.91 7.17
C CYS A 410 5.02 -5.69 6.70
N THR A 411 4.56 -4.44 6.58
CA THR A 411 3.33 -4.13 5.83
C THR A 411 3.56 -4.49 4.36
N ALA A 412 2.59 -5.17 3.73
CA ALA A 412 2.63 -5.52 2.31
C ALA A 412 1.37 -4.94 1.63
N GLN A 413 0.64 -5.72 0.82
CA GLN A 413 -0.52 -5.26 0.05
C GLN A 413 -1.70 -6.22 0.18
N ALA A 414 -1.99 -6.66 1.41
CA ALA A 414 -2.94 -7.75 1.69
C ALA A 414 -4.38 -7.47 1.20
N LEU A 415 -4.91 -6.26 1.40
CA LEU A 415 -6.25 -5.89 0.92
C LEU A 415 -6.36 -6.03 -0.59
N LEU A 416 -5.33 -5.60 -1.32
CA LEU A 416 -5.34 -5.60 -2.78
C LEU A 416 -5.08 -7.00 -3.34
N ALA A 417 -4.31 -7.83 -2.63
CA ALA A 417 -4.20 -9.26 -2.91
C ALA A 417 -5.55 -9.96 -2.75
N ASN A 418 -6.34 -9.59 -1.74
CA ASN A 418 -7.69 -10.10 -1.56
C ASN A 418 -8.64 -9.64 -2.67
N MET A 419 -8.55 -8.39 -3.13
CA MET A 419 -9.33 -7.90 -4.27
C MET A 419 -9.00 -8.70 -5.54
N ALA A 420 -7.71 -8.88 -5.86
CA ALA A 420 -7.27 -9.67 -7.02
C ALA A 420 -7.69 -11.14 -6.93
N ALA A 421 -7.62 -11.75 -5.74
CA ALA A 421 -8.13 -13.10 -5.54
C ALA A 421 -9.64 -13.20 -5.77
N MET A 422 -10.41 -12.21 -5.32
CA MET A 422 -11.87 -12.17 -5.53
C MET A 422 -12.23 -11.91 -6.97
N TYR A 423 -11.43 -11.13 -7.71
CA TYR A 423 -11.57 -10.97 -9.15
C TYR A 423 -11.43 -12.32 -9.87
N ALA A 424 -10.38 -13.08 -9.55
CA ALA A 424 -10.20 -14.43 -10.11
C ALA A 424 -11.28 -15.42 -9.67
N VAL A 425 -11.78 -15.34 -8.43
CA VAL A 425 -12.91 -16.16 -7.95
C VAL A 425 -14.20 -15.84 -8.71
N TYR A 426 -14.45 -14.56 -8.99
CA TYR A 426 -15.66 -14.10 -9.64
C TYR A 426 -15.69 -14.45 -11.13
N HIS A 427 -14.57 -14.25 -11.83
CA HIS A 427 -14.48 -14.55 -13.26
C HIS A 427 -14.21 -16.03 -13.56
N GLY A 428 -13.50 -16.74 -12.69
CA GLY A 428 -13.02 -18.09 -12.95
C GLY A 428 -12.05 -18.18 -14.13
N PRO A 429 -11.57 -19.39 -14.48
CA PRO A 429 -10.61 -19.56 -15.56
C PRO A 429 -11.15 -19.11 -16.93
N GLU A 430 -12.41 -19.42 -17.22
CA GLU A 430 -13.05 -19.08 -18.50
C GLU A 430 -13.29 -17.58 -18.66
N GLY A 431 -13.78 -16.90 -17.62
CA GLY A 431 -14.00 -15.45 -17.66
C GLY A 431 -12.69 -14.68 -17.84
N LEU A 432 -11.63 -15.08 -17.13
CA LEU A 432 -10.30 -14.49 -17.29
C LEU A 432 -9.74 -14.74 -18.70
N LYS A 433 -9.92 -15.94 -19.26
CA LYS A 433 -9.52 -16.27 -20.63
C LYS A 433 -10.27 -15.39 -21.65
N ALA A 434 -11.57 -15.22 -21.47
CA ALA A 434 -12.40 -14.40 -22.36
C ALA A 434 -11.95 -12.92 -22.34
N ILE A 435 -11.62 -12.39 -21.16
CA ILE A 435 -11.07 -11.03 -21.02
C ILE A 435 -9.74 -10.93 -21.76
N ALA A 436 -8.82 -11.86 -21.55
CA ALA A 436 -7.52 -11.86 -22.22
C ALA A 436 -7.63 -11.99 -23.75
N GLN A 437 -8.49 -12.88 -24.24
CA GLN A 437 -8.75 -13.05 -25.67
C GLN A 437 -9.34 -11.80 -26.30
N ARG A 438 -10.25 -11.11 -25.60
CA ARG A 438 -10.80 -9.83 -26.06
C ARG A 438 -9.74 -8.75 -26.13
N VAL A 439 -8.91 -8.60 -25.09
CA VAL A 439 -7.81 -7.63 -25.06
C VAL A 439 -6.80 -7.91 -26.18
N HIS A 440 -6.39 -9.16 -26.32
CA HIS A 440 -5.50 -9.61 -27.40
C HIS A 440 -6.10 -9.34 -28.80
N GLY A 441 -7.40 -9.64 -28.98
CA GLY A 441 -8.11 -9.40 -30.22
C GLY A 441 -8.16 -7.92 -30.60
N LEU A 442 -8.38 -7.01 -29.64
CA LEU A 442 -8.35 -5.57 -29.89
C LEU A 442 -6.96 -5.09 -30.32
N ALA A 443 -5.90 -5.57 -29.67
CA ALA A 443 -4.52 -5.29 -30.06
C ALA A 443 -4.21 -5.83 -31.47
N GLY A 444 -4.71 -7.04 -31.81
CA GLY A 444 -4.59 -7.64 -33.13
C GLY A 444 -5.33 -6.86 -34.21
N VAL A 445 -6.56 -6.42 -33.94
CA VAL A 445 -7.34 -5.54 -34.85
C VAL A 445 -6.62 -4.23 -35.09
N PHE A 446 -6.07 -3.62 -34.05
CA PHE A 446 -5.26 -2.42 -34.17
C PHE A 446 -4.04 -2.66 -35.08
N ALA A 447 -3.25 -3.71 -34.81
CA ALA A 447 -2.07 -4.06 -35.59
C ALA A 447 -2.42 -4.31 -37.09
N SER A 448 -3.48 -5.07 -37.37
CA SER A 448 -3.94 -5.35 -38.73
C SER A 448 -4.44 -4.10 -39.45
N GLY A 449 -5.18 -3.23 -38.75
CA GLY A 449 -5.63 -1.95 -39.30
C GLY A 449 -4.47 -1.00 -39.63
N LEU A 450 -3.44 -0.92 -38.78
CA LEU A 450 -2.24 -0.14 -39.07
C LEU A 450 -1.49 -0.66 -40.30
N LYS A 451 -1.35 -1.99 -40.43
CA LYS A 451 -0.76 -2.61 -41.65
C LYS A 451 -1.56 -2.25 -42.90
N LYS A 452 -2.90 -2.21 -42.81
CA LYS A 452 -3.80 -1.83 -43.92
C LYS A 452 -3.71 -0.35 -44.29
N LEU A 453 -3.47 0.55 -43.32
CA LEU A 453 -3.22 1.98 -43.57
C LEU A 453 -1.88 2.23 -44.29
N GLY A 454 -0.87 1.41 -43.98
CA GLY A 454 0.47 1.53 -44.55
C GLY A 454 1.12 2.88 -44.25
N THR A 455 0.79 3.51 -43.13
CA THR A 455 1.35 4.80 -42.67
C THR A 455 2.51 4.63 -41.70
N VAL A 456 2.55 3.47 -41.04
CA VAL A 456 3.52 3.10 -40.01
C VAL A 456 3.90 1.64 -40.17
N GLU A 457 5.04 1.25 -39.62
CA GLU A 457 5.48 -0.14 -39.57
C GLU A 457 5.09 -0.75 -38.21
N VAL A 458 4.40 -1.89 -38.24
CA VAL A 458 4.01 -2.64 -37.03
C VAL A 458 5.02 -3.74 -36.80
N GLN A 459 5.40 -4.00 -35.54
CA GLN A 459 6.35 -5.05 -35.21
C GLN A 459 5.97 -6.41 -35.82
N GLY A 460 6.99 -7.16 -36.25
CA GLY A 460 6.83 -8.52 -36.75
C GLY A 460 6.82 -9.60 -35.66
N LEU A 461 7.27 -9.26 -34.45
CA LEU A 461 7.29 -10.20 -33.32
C LEU A 461 5.87 -10.41 -32.75
N PRO A 462 5.57 -11.62 -32.23
CA PRO A 462 4.37 -11.89 -31.47
C PRO A 462 4.14 -10.92 -30.31
N PHE A 463 2.88 -10.71 -29.93
CA PHE A 463 2.51 -9.89 -28.79
C PHE A 463 1.23 -10.38 -28.12
N PHE A 464 1.01 -9.97 -26.87
CA PHE A 464 -0.27 -10.14 -26.18
C PHE A 464 -1.18 -8.92 -26.38
N ASP A 465 -0.94 -7.85 -25.63
CA ASP A 465 -1.79 -6.65 -25.63
C ASP A 465 -1.05 -5.38 -26.02
N THR A 466 0.25 -5.46 -26.25
CA THR A 466 1.10 -4.29 -26.48
C THR A 466 1.73 -4.36 -27.85
N VAL A 467 1.46 -3.35 -28.68
CA VAL A 467 1.92 -3.30 -30.06
C VAL A 467 2.97 -2.21 -30.21
N LYS A 468 4.20 -2.59 -30.58
CA LYS A 468 5.24 -1.65 -31.02
C LYS A 468 5.03 -1.23 -32.47
N VAL A 469 5.16 0.07 -32.70
CA VAL A 469 4.98 0.75 -33.97
C VAL A 469 6.18 1.65 -34.23
N THR A 470 6.75 1.54 -35.43
CA THR A 470 7.79 2.43 -35.95
C THR A 470 7.18 3.40 -36.95
N CYS A 471 7.48 4.68 -36.82
CA CYS A 471 6.92 5.75 -37.64
C CYS A 471 7.98 6.81 -37.99
N ALA A 472 7.60 7.80 -38.81
CA ALA A 472 8.51 8.87 -39.18
C ALA A 472 8.75 9.87 -38.03
N ASP A 473 7.72 10.16 -37.24
CA ASP A 473 7.74 11.10 -36.12
C ASP A 473 6.75 10.64 -35.03
N ALA A 474 7.28 10.10 -33.94
CA ALA A 474 6.49 9.59 -32.83
C ALA A 474 5.78 10.70 -32.03
N HIS A 475 6.41 11.88 -31.92
CA HIS A 475 5.86 13.00 -31.15
C HIS A 475 4.63 13.59 -31.87
N SER A 476 4.68 13.70 -33.20
CA SER A 476 3.52 14.16 -33.97
C SER A 476 2.30 13.24 -33.81
N ILE A 477 2.49 11.92 -33.71
CA ILE A 477 1.41 10.96 -33.48
C ILE A 477 0.90 11.08 -32.03
N ALA A 478 1.81 11.18 -31.05
CA ALA A 478 1.45 11.38 -29.66
C ALA A 478 0.64 12.67 -29.45
N ASP A 479 0.99 13.76 -30.10
CA ASP A 479 0.24 15.02 -30.08
C ASP A 479 -1.17 14.87 -30.68
N ALA A 480 -1.32 14.06 -31.74
CA ALA A 480 -2.62 13.76 -32.33
C ALA A 480 -3.49 12.88 -31.40
N ALA A 481 -2.85 11.93 -30.70
CA ALA A 481 -3.50 11.13 -29.67
C ALA A 481 -3.95 12.00 -28.49
N TYR A 482 -3.09 12.91 -28.02
CA TYR A 482 -3.39 13.83 -26.93
C TYR A 482 -4.60 14.71 -27.23
N ARG A 483 -4.70 15.25 -28.45
CA ARG A 483 -5.89 16.00 -28.93
C ARG A 483 -7.17 15.16 -28.97
N SER A 484 -7.03 13.84 -28.94
CA SER A 484 -8.14 12.87 -28.87
C SER A 484 -8.34 12.28 -27.47
N GLU A 485 -7.73 12.90 -26.43
CA GLU A 485 -7.74 12.46 -25.03
C GLU A 485 -7.16 11.05 -24.81
N ILE A 486 -6.12 10.72 -25.58
CA ILE A 486 -5.40 9.45 -25.55
C ILE A 486 -3.94 9.67 -25.16
N ASN A 487 -3.43 8.86 -24.24
CA ASN A 487 -1.99 8.78 -23.94
C ASN A 487 -1.37 7.54 -24.58
N LEU A 488 -0.22 7.72 -25.22
CA LEU A 488 0.61 6.66 -25.81
C LEU A 488 1.99 6.66 -25.15
N ARG A 489 2.71 5.54 -25.19
CA ARG A 489 4.12 5.50 -24.77
C ARG A 489 5.03 5.81 -25.95
N VAL A 490 5.69 6.96 -25.88
CA VAL A 490 6.77 7.32 -26.81
C VAL A 490 8.09 6.78 -26.25
N LEU A 491 8.78 5.92 -27.01
CA LEU A 491 10.07 5.34 -26.60
C LEU A 491 11.24 6.20 -27.07
N ASP A 492 11.14 6.72 -28.29
CA ASP A 492 12.13 7.58 -28.93
C ASP A 492 11.47 8.42 -30.04
N ALA A 493 12.26 9.09 -30.88
CA ALA A 493 11.76 9.96 -31.95
C ALA A 493 10.89 9.25 -33.01
N LYS A 494 10.94 7.92 -33.11
CA LYS A 494 10.29 7.11 -34.15
C LYS A 494 9.48 5.93 -33.62
N THR A 495 9.64 5.56 -32.36
CA THR A 495 9.03 4.35 -31.79
C THR A 495 7.94 4.68 -30.78
N ILE A 496 6.78 4.06 -30.93
CA ILE A 496 5.64 4.11 -30.01
C ILE A 496 5.23 2.69 -29.64
N THR A 497 4.83 2.48 -28.39
CA THR A 497 4.05 1.28 -28.03
C THR A 497 2.65 1.66 -27.58
N VAL A 498 1.68 0.81 -27.92
CA VAL A 498 0.26 0.98 -27.58
C VAL A 498 -0.21 -0.27 -26.84
N SER A 499 -0.52 -0.14 -25.55
CA SER A 499 -0.94 -1.23 -24.67
C SER A 499 -2.45 -1.22 -24.44
N PHE A 500 -3.11 -2.30 -24.83
CA PHE A 500 -4.55 -2.50 -24.74
C PHE A 500 -4.93 -3.13 -23.40
N ASP A 501 -6.13 -2.82 -22.94
CA ASP A 501 -6.61 -3.31 -21.64
C ASP A 501 -8.10 -3.69 -21.66
N GLU A 502 -8.57 -4.23 -20.54
CA GLU A 502 -9.94 -4.73 -20.38
C GLU A 502 -10.99 -3.67 -20.74
N THR A 503 -10.69 -2.40 -20.44
CA THR A 503 -11.62 -1.28 -20.63
C THR A 503 -11.65 -0.76 -22.06
N THR A 504 -10.73 -1.19 -22.93
CA THR A 504 -10.64 -0.68 -24.31
C THR A 504 -11.86 -1.11 -25.12
N THR A 505 -12.46 -0.20 -25.89
CA THR A 505 -13.61 -0.49 -26.76
C THR A 505 -13.24 -0.47 -28.24
N LEU A 506 -14.15 -0.91 -29.12
CA LEU A 506 -13.94 -0.84 -30.57
C LEU A 506 -13.82 0.61 -31.05
N GLU A 507 -14.58 1.53 -30.44
CA GLU A 507 -14.53 2.96 -30.75
C GLU A 507 -13.17 3.58 -30.37
N ASP A 508 -12.55 3.11 -29.28
CA ASP A 508 -11.19 3.51 -28.93
C ASP A 508 -10.19 3.08 -30.01
N VAL A 509 -10.33 1.85 -30.55
CA VAL A 509 -9.50 1.38 -31.67
C VAL A 509 -9.74 2.20 -32.93
N ASP A 510 -11.00 2.56 -33.23
CA ASP A 510 -11.32 3.44 -34.37
C ASP A 510 -10.72 4.85 -34.23
N LYS A 511 -10.67 5.39 -33.00
CA LYS A 511 -9.95 6.64 -32.71
C LYS A 511 -8.45 6.48 -32.96
N LEU A 512 -7.85 5.37 -32.50
CA LEU A 512 -6.45 5.08 -32.75
C LEU A 512 -6.14 4.98 -34.25
N PHE A 513 -6.99 4.37 -35.08
CA PHE A 513 -6.80 4.38 -36.53
C PHE A 513 -6.73 5.80 -37.11
N LYS A 514 -7.57 6.71 -36.63
CA LYS A 514 -7.53 8.13 -37.05
C LYS A 514 -6.26 8.82 -36.60
N VAL A 515 -5.81 8.57 -35.36
CA VAL A 515 -4.55 9.10 -34.82
C VAL A 515 -3.35 8.69 -35.67
N PHE A 516 -3.31 7.43 -36.10
CA PHE A 516 -2.21 6.87 -36.89
C PHE A 516 -2.39 7.00 -38.42
N SER A 517 -3.48 7.61 -38.91
CA SER A 517 -3.76 7.66 -40.37
C SER A 517 -2.89 8.65 -41.13
N GLY A 518 -2.18 9.55 -40.44
CA GLY A 518 -1.40 10.62 -41.09
C GLY A 518 -2.23 11.50 -42.02
N GLY A 519 -3.53 11.68 -41.71
CA GLY A 519 -4.47 12.44 -42.52
C GLY A 519 -5.10 11.65 -43.68
N LYS A 520 -4.71 10.39 -43.90
CA LYS A 520 -5.41 9.52 -44.86
C LYS A 520 -6.82 9.19 -44.35
N PRO A 521 -7.81 9.06 -45.26
CA PRO A 521 -9.12 8.56 -44.87
C PRO A 521 -9.02 7.10 -44.41
N VAL A 522 -9.66 6.79 -43.27
CA VAL A 522 -9.79 5.43 -42.75
C VAL A 522 -11.08 4.84 -43.32
N SER A 523 -10.97 3.86 -44.22
CA SER A 523 -12.11 3.28 -44.96
C SER A 523 -12.71 2.02 -44.32
N PHE A 524 -12.34 1.72 -43.09
CA PHE A 524 -12.74 0.53 -42.33
C PHE A 524 -12.89 0.88 -40.85
N THR A 525 -13.54 -0.01 -40.10
CA THR A 525 -13.67 0.08 -38.64
C THR A 525 -13.05 -1.15 -37.97
N ALA A 526 -12.77 -1.04 -36.67
CA ALA A 526 -12.30 -2.14 -35.84
C ALA A 526 -13.24 -3.35 -35.94
N ALA A 527 -14.56 -3.11 -35.90
CA ALA A 527 -15.57 -4.14 -36.06
C ALA A 527 -15.49 -4.85 -37.42
N SER A 528 -15.26 -4.10 -38.51
CA SER A 528 -15.17 -4.68 -39.86
C SER A 528 -13.91 -5.53 -40.07
N LEU A 529 -12.84 -5.26 -39.32
CA LEU A 529 -11.57 -5.99 -39.41
C LEU A 529 -11.52 -7.21 -38.50
N ALA A 530 -12.40 -7.31 -37.49
CA ALA A 530 -12.31 -8.34 -36.45
C ALA A 530 -12.25 -9.77 -37.00
N SER A 531 -13.00 -10.08 -38.06
CA SER A 531 -13.00 -11.40 -38.70
C SER A 531 -11.75 -11.70 -39.55
N GLU A 532 -10.93 -10.68 -39.86
CA GLU A 532 -9.69 -10.81 -40.63
C GLU A 532 -8.47 -11.07 -39.71
N VAL A 533 -8.62 -10.99 -38.38
CA VAL A 533 -7.51 -11.06 -37.43
C VAL A 533 -7.26 -12.50 -36.98
N GLU A 534 -6.07 -12.99 -37.26
CA GLU A 534 -5.52 -14.20 -36.65
C GLU A 534 -4.79 -13.87 -35.34
N THR A 535 -4.69 -14.85 -34.44
CA THR A 535 -3.92 -14.71 -33.19
C THR A 535 -2.45 -14.41 -33.49
N ALA A 536 -1.87 -13.42 -32.81
CA ALA A 536 -0.44 -13.13 -32.94
C ALA A 536 0.44 -14.05 -32.08
N ILE A 537 -0.17 -14.88 -31.21
CA ILE A 537 0.52 -15.82 -30.33
C ILE A 537 0.82 -17.12 -31.11
N PRO A 538 2.10 -17.52 -31.24
CA PRO A 538 2.46 -18.78 -31.89
C PRO A 538 1.94 -19.99 -31.11
N SER A 539 1.58 -21.06 -31.81
CA SER A 539 1.07 -22.30 -31.20
C SER A 539 2.01 -22.92 -30.15
N GLY A 540 3.33 -22.74 -30.31
CA GLY A 540 4.33 -23.19 -29.34
C GLY A 540 4.34 -22.41 -28.02
N LEU A 541 3.74 -21.22 -27.99
CA LEU A 541 3.66 -20.33 -26.82
C LEU A 541 2.22 -20.15 -26.32
N GLU A 542 1.25 -20.81 -26.93
CA GLU A 542 -0.13 -20.83 -26.43
C GLU A 542 -0.23 -21.73 -25.18
N ARG A 543 -0.98 -21.28 -24.18
CA ARG A 543 -1.24 -22.04 -22.96
C ARG A 543 -2.11 -23.25 -23.26
N GLN A 544 -1.61 -24.42 -22.87
CA GLN A 544 -2.36 -25.69 -22.93
C GLN A 544 -2.74 -26.21 -21.53
N SER A 545 -2.04 -25.77 -20.48
CA SER A 545 -2.30 -26.21 -19.11
C SER A 545 -3.54 -25.55 -18.51
N PRO A 546 -4.35 -26.33 -17.75
CA PRO A 546 -5.46 -25.75 -16.99
C PRO A 546 -4.94 -24.91 -15.82
N TYR A 547 -5.77 -23.98 -15.34
CA TYR A 547 -5.52 -23.14 -14.16
C TYR A 547 -6.83 -22.87 -13.43
N LEU A 548 -6.73 -22.48 -12.15
CA LEU A 548 -7.87 -22.17 -11.29
C LEU A 548 -8.87 -23.33 -11.23
N THR A 549 -8.34 -24.56 -11.18
CA THR A 549 -9.15 -25.79 -11.17
C THR A 549 -9.78 -26.08 -9.81
N HIS A 550 -9.27 -25.44 -8.75
CA HIS A 550 -9.85 -25.55 -7.42
C HIS A 550 -11.29 -25.02 -7.41
N SER A 551 -12.18 -25.70 -6.69
CA SER A 551 -13.63 -25.39 -6.69
C SER A 551 -13.94 -23.94 -6.32
N ILE A 552 -13.12 -23.30 -5.49
CA ILE A 552 -13.29 -21.90 -5.08
C ILE A 552 -13.41 -20.95 -6.28
N PHE A 553 -12.69 -21.20 -7.38
CA PHE A 553 -12.71 -20.37 -8.58
C PHE A 553 -13.84 -20.74 -9.55
N ASN A 554 -14.70 -21.69 -9.18
CA ASN A 554 -15.74 -22.27 -10.04
C ASN A 554 -17.13 -22.28 -9.37
N MET A 555 -17.26 -21.68 -8.19
CA MET A 555 -18.49 -21.72 -7.37
C MET A 555 -19.19 -20.38 -7.17
N TYR A 556 -18.53 -19.25 -7.42
CA TYR A 556 -19.00 -17.92 -6.98
C TYR A 556 -19.05 -16.91 -8.13
N HIS A 557 -19.61 -17.31 -9.28
CA HIS A 557 -19.65 -16.49 -10.51
C HIS A 557 -20.86 -15.57 -10.60
N THR A 558 -21.94 -15.85 -9.85
CA THR A 558 -23.04 -14.90 -9.74
C THR A 558 -22.75 -13.86 -8.65
N GLU A 559 -23.25 -12.63 -8.85
CA GLU A 559 -23.01 -11.55 -7.89
C GLU A 559 -23.48 -11.91 -6.48
N HIS A 560 -24.63 -12.59 -6.36
CA HIS A 560 -25.19 -12.96 -5.05
C HIS A 560 -24.39 -14.06 -4.35
N GLU A 561 -23.80 -14.99 -5.11
CA GLU A 561 -22.91 -16.02 -4.56
C GLU A 561 -21.59 -15.42 -4.09
N LEU A 562 -20.99 -14.53 -4.89
CA LEU A 562 -19.78 -13.81 -4.48
C LEU A 562 -20.04 -12.94 -3.24
N LEU A 563 -21.15 -12.19 -3.22
CA LEU A 563 -21.57 -11.40 -2.06
C LEU A 563 -21.65 -12.27 -0.79
N ARG A 564 -22.27 -13.44 -0.88
CA ARG A 564 -22.36 -14.41 0.23
C ARG A 564 -20.98 -14.95 0.62
N TYR A 565 -20.09 -15.18 -0.35
CA TYR A 565 -18.74 -15.64 -0.07
C TYR A 565 -17.93 -14.59 0.68
N ILE A 566 -17.91 -13.35 0.18
CA ILE A 566 -17.27 -12.20 0.84
C ILE A 566 -17.84 -12.03 2.26
N HIS A 567 -19.16 -12.08 2.42
CA HIS A 567 -19.82 -11.98 3.72
C HIS A 567 -19.38 -13.11 4.68
N ARG A 568 -19.28 -14.34 4.19
CA ARG A 568 -18.85 -15.50 4.98
C ARG A 568 -17.40 -15.38 5.43
N LEU A 569 -16.52 -14.79 4.62
CA LEU A 569 -15.14 -14.56 5.03
C LEU A 569 -15.04 -13.45 6.06
N GLN A 570 -15.66 -12.29 5.84
CA GLN A 570 -15.61 -11.21 6.84
C GLN A 570 -16.17 -11.62 8.20
N SER A 571 -17.18 -12.52 8.26
CA SER A 571 -17.76 -12.96 9.53
C SER A 571 -16.81 -13.83 10.36
N LYS A 572 -15.69 -14.28 9.79
CA LYS A 572 -14.63 -15.03 10.49
C LYS A 572 -13.53 -14.11 11.05
N ASP A 573 -13.57 -12.82 10.75
CA ASP A 573 -12.50 -11.87 11.03
C ASP A 573 -12.93 -10.83 12.07
N LEU A 574 -12.16 -10.72 13.15
CA LEU A 574 -12.31 -9.62 14.09
C LEU A 574 -11.64 -8.36 13.50
N SER A 575 -12.41 -7.28 13.43
CA SER A 575 -12.05 -5.97 12.87
C SER A 575 -12.45 -4.83 13.81
N LEU A 576 -12.13 -3.57 13.47
CA LEU A 576 -12.54 -2.41 14.29
C LEU A 576 -14.04 -2.15 14.26
N CYS A 577 -14.79 -2.82 13.38
CA CYS A 577 -16.26 -2.83 13.43
C CYS A 577 -16.82 -3.56 14.66
N HIS A 578 -15.99 -4.36 15.33
CA HIS A 578 -16.41 -5.23 16.44
C HIS A 578 -15.98 -4.68 17.80
N SER A 579 -14.70 -4.37 17.94
CA SER A 579 -14.11 -3.91 19.21
C SER A 579 -12.78 -3.21 18.99
N MET A 580 -12.23 -2.61 20.06
CA MET A 580 -10.84 -2.19 20.09
C MET A 580 -9.90 -3.37 19.78
N ILE A 581 -8.89 -3.12 18.95
CA ILE A 581 -7.76 -4.02 18.68
C ILE A 581 -6.49 -3.35 19.22
N PRO A 582 -6.09 -3.54 20.48
CA PRO A 582 -5.03 -2.75 21.12
C PRO A 582 -3.62 -3.29 20.79
N LEU A 583 -3.28 -3.36 19.50
CA LEU A 583 -1.96 -3.79 19.05
C LEU A 583 -0.94 -2.65 19.23
N GLY A 584 -0.01 -2.84 20.18
CA GLY A 584 1.14 -1.95 20.36
C GLY A 584 1.93 -1.78 19.06
N SER A 585 2.49 -0.59 18.86
CA SER A 585 3.22 -0.21 17.64
C SER A 585 2.40 -0.23 16.33
N CYS A 586 1.08 -0.47 16.40
CA CYS A 586 0.21 -0.51 15.20
C CYS A 586 -0.76 0.67 15.10
N THR A 587 -1.05 1.36 16.20
CA THR A 587 -1.96 2.53 16.24
C THR A 587 -3.28 2.25 15.53
N MET A 588 -4.06 1.29 16.06
CA MET A 588 -5.37 0.90 15.51
C MET A 588 -6.43 1.98 15.82
N LYS A 589 -6.29 3.14 15.17
CA LYS A 589 -7.19 4.30 15.29
C LYS A 589 -8.36 4.23 14.30
N LEU A 590 -9.25 5.21 14.35
CA LEU A 590 -10.32 5.36 13.38
C LEU A 590 -9.75 5.55 11.96
N ASN A 591 -10.27 4.77 11.01
CA ASN A 591 -10.19 5.05 9.58
C ASN A 591 -11.56 5.61 9.19
N ALA A 592 -11.69 6.93 9.12
CA ALA A 592 -13.00 7.56 9.00
C ALA A 592 -13.58 7.41 7.60
N THR A 593 -14.90 7.28 7.50
CA THR A 593 -15.57 7.15 6.20
C THR A 593 -15.28 8.35 5.29
N ALA A 594 -15.26 9.57 5.85
CA ALA A 594 -14.91 10.78 5.09
C ALA A 594 -13.50 10.74 4.50
N GLU A 595 -12.54 10.13 5.21
CA GLU A 595 -11.15 9.92 4.72
C GLU A 595 -11.10 8.84 3.63
N MET A 596 -11.95 7.82 3.73
CA MET A 596 -11.96 6.67 2.81
C MET A 596 -12.71 6.92 1.49
N MET A 597 -13.73 7.80 1.49
CA MET A 597 -14.56 8.05 0.31
C MET A 597 -13.77 8.44 -0.95
N PRO A 598 -12.78 9.37 -0.91
CA PRO A 598 -12.06 9.77 -2.11
C PRO A 598 -11.17 8.69 -2.73
N VAL A 599 -10.82 7.65 -1.96
CA VAL A 599 -9.90 6.58 -2.41
C VAL A 599 -10.50 5.77 -3.57
N THR A 600 -11.82 5.81 -3.78
CA THR A 600 -12.53 5.10 -4.85
C THR A 600 -13.08 6.03 -5.93
N TRP A 601 -12.73 7.32 -5.94
CA TRP A 601 -13.22 8.26 -6.94
C TRP A 601 -12.43 8.18 -8.25
N PRO A 602 -13.10 8.13 -9.42
CA PRO A 602 -12.46 7.99 -10.72
C PRO A 602 -11.32 8.99 -11.00
N GLY A 603 -11.45 10.25 -10.59
CA GLY A 603 -10.40 11.25 -10.82
C GLY A 603 -9.12 10.99 -10.02
N PHE A 604 -9.13 10.07 -9.05
CA PHE A 604 -7.92 9.55 -8.39
C PHE A 604 -7.57 8.14 -8.87
N THR A 605 -8.55 7.26 -9.09
CA THR A 605 -8.31 5.85 -9.39
C THR A 605 -7.91 5.55 -10.84
N ASP A 606 -8.37 6.36 -11.79
CA ASP A 606 -8.31 6.04 -13.22
C ASP A 606 -7.20 6.81 -13.95
N ILE A 607 -6.30 7.46 -13.20
CA ILE A 607 -5.11 8.12 -13.75
C ILE A 607 -3.96 7.11 -13.82
N HIS A 608 -3.35 6.98 -14.99
CA HIS A 608 -2.15 6.18 -15.18
C HIS A 608 -0.94 6.86 -14.49
N PRO A 609 -0.08 6.14 -13.74
CA PRO A 609 1.05 6.74 -12.98
C PRO A 609 2.01 7.57 -13.84
N PHE A 610 2.18 7.19 -15.10
CA PHE A 610 3.06 7.87 -16.06
C PHE A 610 2.31 8.76 -17.05
N ALA A 611 1.05 9.13 -16.74
CA ALA A 611 0.35 10.16 -17.49
C ALA A 611 1.12 11.50 -17.41
N PRO A 612 1.06 12.35 -18.45
CA PRO A 612 1.61 13.70 -18.40
C PRO A 612 1.16 14.47 -17.15
N GLN A 613 2.09 15.16 -16.48
CA GLN A 613 1.83 15.76 -15.15
C GLN A 613 0.71 16.81 -15.16
N GLU A 614 0.45 17.47 -16.29
CA GLU A 614 -0.65 18.41 -16.46
C GLU A 614 -2.05 17.74 -16.44
N GLN A 615 -2.10 16.41 -16.55
CA GLN A 615 -3.33 15.62 -16.36
C GLN A 615 -3.56 15.26 -14.89
N ALA A 616 -2.56 15.42 -14.02
CA ALA A 616 -2.60 15.01 -12.62
C ALA A 616 -2.44 16.19 -11.64
N GLN A 617 -2.94 17.38 -11.99
CA GLN A 617 -2.74 18.61 -11.19
C GLN A 617 -3.39 18.54 -9.80
N GLY A 618 -4.50 17.82 -9.66
CA GLY A 618 -5.11 17.52 -8.36
C GLY A 618 -4.19 16.70 -7.47
N TYR A 619 -3.53 15.69 -8.03
CA TYR A 619 -2.49 14.93 -7.32
C TYR A 619 -1.30 15.81 -6.94
N GLN A 620 -0.80 16.66 -7.85
CA GLN A 620 0.33 17.54 -7.56
C GLN A 620 0.03 18.50 -6.40
N GLU A 621 -1.16 19.11 -6.39
CA GLU A 621 -1.57 19.97 -5.28
C GLU A 621 -1.73 19.19 -3.96
N MET A 622 -2.30 17.99 -4.02
CA MET A 622 -2.42 17.11 -2.86
C MET A 622 -1.05 16.74 -2.28
N PHE A 623 -0.08 16.37 -3.12
CA PHE A 623 1.27 16.02 -2.70
C PHE A 623 2.00 17.20 -2.07
N ASN A 624 1.90 18.39 -2.68
CA ASN A 624 2.51 19.60 -2.14
C ASN A 624 1.90 19.98 -0.78
N ASN A 625 0.57 19.97 -0.68
CA ASN A 625 -0.11 20.27 0.58
C ASN A 625 0.25 19.25 1.67
N LEU A 626 0.24 17.95 1.35
CA LEU A 626 0.64 16.91 2.30
C LEU A 626 2.10 17.06 2.73
N GLY A 627 3.02 17.32 1.78
CA GLY A 627 4.43 17.56 2.06
C GLY A 627 4.64 18.73 3.02
N GLU A 628 4.00 19.88 2.77
CA GLU A 628 4.05 21.06 3.64
C GLU A 628 3.54 20.78 5.07
N LEU A 629 2.41 20.07 5.18
CA LEU A 629 1.84 19.66 6.47
C LEU A 629 2.79 18.72 7.22
N LEU A 630 3.35 17.72 6.52
CA LEU A 630 4.27 16.76 7.13
C LEU A 630 5.60 17.43 7.54
N CYS A 631 6.15 18.36 6.74
CA CYS A 631 7.30 19.19 7.13
C CYS A 631 7.02 19.92 8.45
N THR A 632 5.85 20.56 8.56
CA THR A 632 5.45 21.28 9.77
C THR A 632 5.33 20.34 10.97
N ILE A 633 4.68 19.19 10.83
CA ILE A 633 4.50 18.20 11.91
C ILE A 633 5.84 17.69 12.42
N THR A 634 6.79 17.45 11.51
CA THR A 634 8.01 16.73 11.81
C THR A 634 9.23 17.63 12.01
N GLY A 635 9.16 18.91 11.67
CA GLY A 635 10.29 19.84 11.72
C GLY A 635 11.38 19.54 10.67
N PHE A 636 11.02 18.88 9.57
CA PHE A 636 11.89 18.62 8.43
C PHE A 636 11.72 19.66 7.31
N ASP A 637 12.65 19.67 6.37
CA ASP A 637 12.73 20.67 5.31
C ASP A 637 12.14 20.17 3.97
N SER A 638 12.13 18.86 3.74
CA SER A 638 11.58 18.25 2.52
C SER A 638 11.05 16.84 2.78
N PHE A 639 10.13 16.38 1.93
CA PHE A 639 9.54 15.04 1.99
C PHE A 639 9.59 14.32 0.64
N SER A 640 9.91 13.03 0.68
CA SER A 640 9.60 12.11 -0.43
C SER A 640 8.42 11.23 -0.05
N LEU A 641 7.42 11.19 -0.93
CA LEU A 641 6.23 10.34 -0.80
C LEU A 641 6.39 8.98 -1.48
N GLN A 642 7.53 8.70 -2.14
CA GLN A 642 7.72 7.50 -2.94
C GLN A 642 7.68 6.18 -2.13
N PRO A 643 8.26 6.07 -0.91
CA PRO A 643 8.29 4.78 -0.23
C PRO A 643 6.89 4.32 0.21
N ASN A 644 6.48 3.14 -0.25
CA ASN A 644 5.14 2.58 -0.10
C ASN A 644 4.97 1.63 1.11
N ALA A 645 5.88 1.69 2.08
CA ALA A 645 5.76 1.03 3.39
C ALA A 645 6.76 1.63 4.37
N GLY A 646 6.53 1.47 5.68
CA GLY A 646 7.48 1.97 6.70
C GLY A 646 8.89 1.40 6.51
N ALA A 647 9.01 0.09 6.27
CA ALA A 647 10.29 -0.56 5.96
C ALA A 647 10.93 -0.05 4.66
N ALA A 648 10.13 0.37 3.66
CA ALA A 648 10.66 1.01 2.47
C ALA A 648 11.18 2.43 2.79
N GLY A 649 10.51 3.16 3.68
CA GLY A 649 10.98 4.45 4.20
C GLY A 649 12.26 4.35 5.03
N GLU A 650 12.42 3.30 5.83
CA GLU A 650 13.69 2.97 6.50
C GLU A 650 14.83 2.76 5.50
N TYR A 651 14.60 1.89 4.51
CA TYR A 651 15.59 1.66 3.46
C TYR A 651 15.93 2.95 2.71
N ALA A 652 14.92 3.71 2.27
CA ALA A 652 15.13 4.96 1.54
C ALA A 652 15.90 5.99 2.38
N GLY A 653 15.55 6.18 3.65
CA GLY A 653 16.25 7.11 4.53
C GLY A 653 17.73 6.74 4.77
N LEU A 654 18.03 5.44 4.92
CA LEU A 654 19.41 4.98 5.03
C LEU A 654 20.20 5.12 3.72
N MET A 655 19.56 4.91 2.56
CA MET A 655 20.18 5.15 1.27
C MET A 655 20.45 6.64 1.01
N VAL A 656 19.56 7.52 1.46
CA VAL A 656 19.77 8.98 1.46
C VAL A 656 20.98 9.37 2.32
N ILE A 657 21.09 8.82 3.54
CA ILE A 657 22.27 9.03 4.40
C ILE A 657 23.54 8.52 3.70
N ARG A 658 23.50 7.34 3.07
CA ARG A 658 24.64 6.78 2.34
C ARG A 658 25.06 7.67 1.19
N ALA A 659 24.12 8.14 0.36
CA ALA A 659 24.37 9.04 -0.74
C ALA A 659 24.98 10.38 -0.27
N TYR A 660 24.50 10.91 0.86
CA TYR A 660 25.10 12.08 1.49
C TYR A 660 26.56 11.86 1.90
N HIS A 661 26.89 10.76 2.58
CA HIS A 661 28.28 10.43 2.91
C HIS A 661 29.15 10.28 1.65
N MET A 662 28.63 9.60 0.62
CA MET A 662 29.34 9.46 -0.66
C MET A 662 29.63 10.81 -1.34
N SER A 663 28.67 11.75 -1.30
CA SER A 663 28.84 13.08 -1.89
C SER A 663 29.96 13.90 -1.23
N ARG A 664 30.32 13.56 0.01
CA ARG A 664 31.40 14.21 0.78
C ARG A 664 32.74 13.47 0.72
N GLY A 665 32.82 12.38 -0.04
CA GLY A 665 34.01 11.52 -0.11
C GLY A 665 34.15 10.52 1.05
N ASP A 666 33.17 10.45 1.95
CA ASP A 666 33.15 9.56 3.12
C ASP A 666 32.65 8.14 2.76
N HIS A 667 33.15 7.55 1.67
CA HIS A 667 32.70 6.25 1.15
C HIS A 667 32.86 5.07 2.14
N HIS A 668 33.70 5.26 3.16
CA HIS A 668 34.03 4.26 4.17
C HIS A 668 33.05 4.24 5.36
N ARG A 669 32.13 5.21 5.47
CA ARG A 669 31.13 5.27 6.53
C ARG A 669 29.98 4.29 6.25
N ASN A 670 30.01 3.14 6.92
CA ASN A 670 29.02 2.08 6.75
C ASN A 670 28.55 1.43 8.06
N VAL A 671 28.94 1.95 9.23
CA VAL A 671 28.47 1.45 10.53
C VAL A 671 27.13 2.08 10.89
N CYS A 672 26.16 1.23 11.22
CA CYS A 672 24.84 1.64 11.72
C CYS A 672 24.68 1.15 13.17
N ILE A 673 24.52 2.09 14.11
CA ILE A 673 24.23 1.78 15.51
C ILE A 673 22.73 1.57 15.65
N ILE A 674 22.32 0.46 16.28
CA ILE A 674 20.89 0.11 16.45
C ILE A 674 20.66 -0.39 17.88
N PRO A 675 19.80 0.26 18.68
CA PRO A 675 19.39 -0.26 19.98
C PRO A 675 18.72 -1.63 19.86
N VAL A 676 18.97 -2.52 20.84
CA VAL A 676 18.33 -3.85 20.88
C VAL A 676 16.80 -3.78 20.97
N SER A 677 16.25 -2.67 21.46
CA SER A 677 14.81 -2.40 21.55
C SER A 677 14.18 -2.05 20.19
N ALA A 678 14.97 -1.65 19.18
CA ALA A 678 14.44 -1.24 17.88
C ALA A 678 13.58 -2.35 17.23
N HIS A 679 12.59 -1.93 16.42
CA HIS A 679 11.76 -2.86 15.65
C HIS A 679 12.63 -3.73 14.73
N GLY A 680 12.13 -4.92 14.36
CA GLY A 680 12.91 -5.89 13.57
C GLY A 680 13.21 -5.43 12.14
N THR A 681 12.44 -4.45 11.63
CA THR A 681 12.66 -3.82 10.32
C THR A 681 13.94 -3.01 10.31
N ASN A 682 14.27 -2.26 11.37
CA ASN A 682 15.46 -1.40 11.42
C ASN A 682 16.76 -2.16 11.07
N PRO A 683 17.13 -3.26 11.76
CA PRO A 683 18.31 -4.04 11.41
C PRO A 683 18.17 -4.76 10.07
N ALA A 684 16.97 -5.16 9.64
CA ALA A 684 16.77 -5.74 8.31
C ALA A 684 17.02 -4.71 7.19
N SER A 685 16.53 -3.49 7.34
CA SER A 685 16.73 -2.36 6.44
C SER A 685 18.20 -1.93 6.38
N ALA A 686 18.88 -1.87 7.53
CA ALA A 686 20.31 -1.58 7.58
C ALA A 686 21.16 -2.66 6.91
N ALA A 687 20.88 -3.94 7.17
CA ALA A 687 21.54 -5.06 6.50
C ALA A 687 21.30 -5.01 4.99
N MET A 688 20.09 -4.69 4.57
CA MET A 688 19.70 -4.52 3.16
C MET A 688 20.35 -3.31 2.48
N CYS A 689 20.86 -2.33 3.24
CA CYS A 689 21.68 -1.23 2.73
C CYS A 689 23.20 -1.56 2.75
N GLY A 690 23.58 -2.80 3.08
CA GLY A 690 24.98 -3.21 3.21
C GLY A 690 25.71 -2.62 4.42
N MET A 691 24.98 -2.12 5.43
CA MET A 691 25.59 -1.51 6.62
C MET A 691 26.05 -2.55 7.63
N LYS A 692 27.16 -2.26 8.33
CA LYS A 692 27.63 -3.03 9.48
C LYS A 692 26.87 -2.60 10.73
N ILE A 693 26.06 -3.51 11.27
CA ILE A 693 25.23 -3.23 12.46
C ILE A 693 26.07 -3.37 13.74
N VAL A 694 26.00 -2.35 14.59
CA VAL A 694 26.52 -2.37 15.96
C VAL A 694 25.33 -2.22 16.91
N SER A 695 25.05 -3.24 17.70
CA SER A 695 23.95 -3.21 18.66
C SER A 695 24.38 -2.54 19.96
N VAL A 696 23.48 -1.74 20.54
CA VAL A 696 23.64 -1.15 21.88
C VAL A 696 22.52 -1.61 22.79
N GLY A 697 22.86 -1.92 24.04
CA GLY A 697 21.94 -2.38 25.07
C GLY A 697 21.00 -1.30 25.59
N THR A 698 20.14 -1.73 26.51
CA THR A 698 19.29 -0.84 27.32
C THR A 698 19.78 -0.83 28.77
N ASP A 699 19.52 0.26 29.48
CA ASP A 699 19.70 0.33 30.93
C ASP A 699 18.66 -0.54 31.68
N SER A 700 18.72 -0.56 33.01
CA SER A 700 17.79 -1.32 33.86
C SER A 700 16.35 -0.79 33.84
N LYS A 701 16.11 0.42 33.31
CA LYS A 701 14.80 1.05 33.15
C LYS A 701 14.24 0.86 31.73
N GLY A 702 15.02 0.29 30.82
CA GLY A 702 14.64 0.04 29.43
C GLY A 702 14.91 1.21 28.48
N ASN A 703 15.67 2.22 28.90
CA ASN A 703 16.16 3.29 28.02
C ASN A 703 17.41 2.83 27.26
N ILE A 704 17.79 3.51 26.20
CA ILE A 704 19.08 3.32 25.53
C ILE A 704 20.21 3.62 26.52
N ASN A 705 21.19 2.71 26.59
CA ASN A 705 22.38 2.94 27.39
C ASN A 705 23.28 3.98 26.71
N ILE A 706 23.15 5.26 27.11
CA ILE A 706 23.86 6.40 26.51
C ILE A 706 25.39 6.21 26.58
N GLU A 707 25.91 5.67 27.67
CA GLU A 707 27.35 5.45 27.83
C GLU A 707 27.88 4.35 26.89
N GLU A 708 27.10 3.28 26.69
CA GLU A 708 27.41 2.25 25.71
C GLU A 708 27.32 2.78 24.28
N LEU A 709 26.31 3.61 23.99
CA LEU A 709 26.16 4.29 22.71
C LEU A 709 27.33 5.23 22.42
N ARG A 710 27.77 6.01 23.42
CA ARG A 710 28.93 6.90 23.33
C ARG A 710 30.20 6.12 22.98
N LYS A 711 30.48 5.04 23.72
CA LYS A 711 31.61 4.14 23.43
C LYS A 711 31.52 3.53 22.03
N ALA A 712 30.32 3.10 21.61
CA ALA A 712 30.12 2.54 20.27
C ALA A 712 30.35 3.59 19.17
N ALA A 713 29.87 4.82 19.35
CA ALA A 713 30.07 5.92 18.42
C ALA A 713 31.55 6.33 18.31
N GLU A 714 32.23 6.51 19.44
CA GLU A 714 33.66 6.86 19.48
C GLU A 714 34.53 5.76 18.87
N ALA A 715 34.28 4.49 19.22
CA ALA A 715 35.02 3.35 18.68
C ALA A 715 34.83 3.15 17.17
N ASN A 716 33.74 3.68 16.60
CA ASN A 716 33.44 3.61 15.17
C ASN A 716 33.47 4.98 14.48
N LYS A 717 34.03 6.03 15.09
CA LYS A 717 33.93 7.43 14.62
C LYS A 717 34.24 7.61 13.13
N ASP A 718 35.30 6.99 12.63
CA ASP A 718 35.69 7.11 11.23
C ASP A 718 34.73 6.37 10.28
N LYS A 719 34.05 5.33 10.76
CA LYS A 719 33.16 4.47 9.95
C LYS A 719 31.67 4.70 10.25
N LEU A 720 31.34 5.55 11.21
CA LEU A 720 29.98 5.78 11.67
C LEU A 720 29.17 6.46 10.56
N SER A 721 28.16 5.74 10.07
CA SER A 721 27.22 6.22 9.06
C SER A 721 25.96 6.76 9.72
N ALA A 722 25.33 5.95 10.56
CA ALA A 722 24.01 6.27 11.11
C ALA A 722 23.76 5.70 12.51
N LEU A 723 22.83 6.30 13.24
CA LEU A 723 22.04 5.70 14.31
C LEU A 723 20.62 5.49 13.80
N MET A 724 20.02 4.34 14.09
CA MET A 724 18.56 4.17 13.99
C MET A 724 17.95 4.15 15.38
N VAL A 725 17.05 5.08 15.67
CA VAL A 725 16.36 5.18 16.97
C VAL A 725 14.86 5.30 16.77
N THR A 726 14.06 4.72 17.67
CA THR A 726 12.59 4.90 17.68
C THR A 726 12.24 5.83 18.83
N TYR A 727 11.45 6.87 18.59
CA TYR A 727 11.01 7.79 19.64
C TYR A 727 9.48 8.02 19.62
N PRO A 728 8.79 8.01 20.77
CA PRO A 728 9.22 7.32 22.00
C PRO A 728 9.58 5.86 21.70
N SER A 729 10.31 5.22 22.60
CA SER A 729 10.88 3.89 22.34
C SER A 729 9.81 2.82 22.10
N THR A 730 10.21 1.65 21.62
CA THR A 730 9.30 0.51 21.43
C THR A 730 8.73 -0.04 22.74
N HIS A 731 9.31 0.37 23.89
CA HIS A 731 8.74 0.11 25.22
C HIS A 731 7.59 1.06 25.59
N GLY A 732 7.33 2.11 24.78
CA GLY A 732 6.31 3.11 25.04
C GLY A 732 6.75 4.18 26.04
N VAL A 733 8.05 4.46 26.13
CA VAL A 733 8.64 5.41 27.08
C VAL A 733 9.30 6.58 26.35
N TYR A 734 9.07 7.79 26.86
CA TYR A 734 9.83 8.97 26.49
C TYR A 734 11.17 8.96 27.22
N GLU A 735 12.24 8.62 26.51
CA GLU A 735 13.58 8.61 27.08
C GLU A 735 14.07 10.06 27.27
N GLU A 736 14.63 10.36 28.45
CA GLU A 736 15.41 11.57 28.68
C GLU A 736 16.77 11.46 27.96
N GLY A 737 17.28 12.56 27.43
CA GLY A 737 18.60 12.60 26.77
C GLY A 737 18.61 12.17 25.30
N ILE A 738 17.46 12.12 24.62
CA ILE A 738 17.40 11.83 23.18
C ILE A 738 18.17 12.87 22.34
N ASP A 739 18.17 14.13 22.76
CA ASP A 739 18.97 15.22 22.19
C ASP A 739 20.47 14.99 22.39
N GLU A 740 20.88 14.51 23.57
CA GLU A 740 22.26 14.06 23.83
C GLU A 740 22.66 12.90 22.91
N ILE A 741 21.79 11.91 22.75
CA ILE A 741 22.01 10.78 21.83
C ILE A 741 22.23 11.27 20.40
N CYS A 742 21.38 12.16 19.90
CA CYS A 742 21.55 12.76 18.56
C CYS A 742 22.91 13.48 18.46
N LYS A 743 23.24 14.30 19.45
CA LYS A 743 24.50 15.03 19.50
C LYS A 743 25.72 14.12 19.48
N ILE A 744 25.73 13.03 20.24
CA ILE A 744 26.83 12.06 20.26
C ILE A 744 27.10 11.51 18.85
N ILE A 745 26.03 11.20 18.10
CA ILE A 745 26.15 10.66 16.74
C ILE A 745 26.70 11.72 15.78
N HIS A 746 26.17 12.95 15.85
CA HIS A 746 26.65 14.07 15.03
C HIS A 746 28.10 14.44 15.31
N ASP A 747 28.51 14.50 16.58
CA ASP A 747 29.90 14.78 17.00
C ASP A 747 30.90 13.73 16.48
N ASN A 748 30.41 12.54 16.15
CA ASN A 748 31.19 11.44 15.56
C ASN A 748 30.97 11.27 14.05
N GLY A 749 30.35 12.25 13.39
CA GLY A 749 30.21 12.31 11.92
C GLY A 749 29.10 11.43 11.33
N GLY A 750 28.27 10.80 12.17
CA GLY A 750 27.11 10.03 11.75
C GLY A 750 25.88 10.89 11.46
N GLN A 751 24.80 10.25 11.02
CA GLN A 751 23.47 10.83 10.85
C GLN A 751 22.46 10.10 11.73
N VAL A 752 21.37 10.78 12.10
CA VAL A 752 20.33 10.21 12.95
C VAL A 752 19.09 9.90 12.12
N TYR A 753 18.83 8.61 11.97
CA TYR A 753 17.58 8.10 11.44
C TYR A 753 16.59 7.86 12.60
N MET A 754 15.43 8.50 12.56
CA MET A 754 14.34 8.23 13.49
C MET A 754 13.26 7.36 12.85
N ASP A 755 12.91 6.27 13.50
CA ASP A 755 11.71 5.50 13.19
C ASP A 755 10.48 6.23 13.75
N GLY A 756 9.66 6.77 12.84
CA GLY A 756 8.45 7.54 13.16
C GLY A 756 7.19 6.70 13.30
N ALA A 757 7.28 5.37 13.45
CA ALA A 757 6.11 4.52 13.69
C ALA A 757 5.32 4.93 14.94
N ASN A 758 5.98 5.55 15.92
CA ASN A 758 5.40 6.00 17.18
C ASN A 758 5.01 7.49 17.19
N MET A 759 4.95 8.14 16.02
CA MET A 759 4.62 9.57 15.91
C MET A 759 3.25 9.94 16.48
N ASN A 760 2.31 9.00 16.65
CA ASN A 760 1.03 9.27 17.30
C ASN A 760 1.17 9.78 18.75
N ALA A 761 2.30 9.52 19.41
CA ALA A 761 2.59 10.11 20.71
C ALA A 761 3.18 11.53 20.60
N GLN A 762 3.78 11.89 19.46
CA GLN A 762 4.55 13.13 19.27
C GLN A 762 3.78 14.29 18.62
N VAL A 763 2.87 14.01 17.68
CA VAL A 763 2.20 15.04 16.87
C VAL A 763 1.59 16.13 17.77
N GLY A 764 1.99 17.38 17.56
CA GLY A 764 1.53 18.54 18.33
C GLY A 764 2.28 18.79 19.65
N LEU A 765 3.13 17.87 20.10
CA LEU A 765 3.89 17.98 21.36
C LEU A 765 5.39 18.14 21.13
N THR A 766 5.93 17.48 20.12
CA THR A 766 7.34 17.53 19.72
C THR A 766 7.48 17.17 18.24
N SER A 767 8.68 17.32 17.69
CA SER A 767 8.98 17.07 16.28
C SER A 767 10.36 16.40 16.13
N PRO A 768 10.49 15.30 15.36
CA PRO A 768 11.78 14.63 15.13
C PRO A 768 12.92 15.58 14.71
N GLY A 769 12.66 16.47 13.77
CA GLY A 769 13.63 17.42 13.27
C GLY A 769 14.00 18.50 14.30
N PHE A 770 13.17 18.75 15.32
CA PHE A 770 13.51 19.60 16.46
C PHE A 770 14.38 18.86 17.48
N ILE A 771 14.09 17.57 17.71
CA ILE A 771 14.86 16.69 18.61
C ILE A 771 16.30 16.49 18.12
N GLY A 772 16.52 16.52 16.80
CA GLY A 772 17.84 16.36 16.17
C GLY A 772 17.94 15.20 15.19
N ALA A 773 16.82 14.59 14.78
CA ALA A 773 16.82 13.62 13.69
C ALA A 773 17.14 14.32 12.35
N ASP A 774 17.91 13.65 11.50
CA ASP A 774 18.23 14.10 10.15
C ASP A 774 17.22 13.59 9.11
N VAL A 775 16.69 12.39 9.35
CA VAL A 775 15.70 11.74 8.50
C VAL A 775 14.74 10.89 9.35
N CYS A 776 13.48 10.83 8.95
CA CYS A 776 12.46 10.02 9.60
C CYS A 776 11.47 9.48 8.58
N HIS A 777 11.07 8.22 8.71
CA HIS A 777 9.88 7.74 7.99
C HIS A 777 8.63 7.90 8.85
N LEU A 778 7.47 8.06 8.21
CA LEU A 778 6.17 8.04 8.86
C LEU A 778 5.35 6.84 8.40
N ASN A 779 4.70 6.12 9.32
CA ASN A 779 3.66 5.17 8.92
C ASN A 779 2.31 5.88 8.78
N LEU A 780 1.93 6.25 7.56
CA LEU A 780 0.61 6.87 7.33
C LEU A 780 -0.54 5.92 7.72
N HIS A 781 -0.33 4.61 7.54
CA HIS A 781 -1.24 3.52 7.93
C HIS A 781 -1.25 3.19 9.43
N LYS A 782 -0.64 4.05 10.24
CA LYS A 782 -0.71 4.00 11.70
C LYS A 782 -1.16 5.37 12.21
N THR A 783 -0.29 6.36 12.08
CA THR A 783 -0.51 7.69 12.67
C THR A 783 -1.52 8.51 11.88
N PHE A 784 -1.62 8.33 10.56
CA PHE A 784 -2.39 9.20 9.67
C PHE A 784 -3.49 8.46 8.91
N CYS A 785 -4.15 7.54 9.61
CA CYS A 785 -5.46 6.96 9.26
C CYS A 785 -5.59 6.11 7.98
N ILE A 786 -4.53 5.89 7.18
CA ILE A 786 -4.61 4.89 6.10
C ILE A 786 -5.01 3.53 6.73
N PRO A 787 -5.98 2.79 6.14
CA PRO A 787 -6.46 1.55 6.73
C PRO A 787 -5.40 0.45 6.74
N HIS A 788 -5.44 -0.36 7.79
CA HIS A 788 -4.49 -1.47 8.01
C HIS A 788 -4.63 -2.62 7.00
N GLY A 789 -5.79 -2.78 6.38
CA GLY A 789 -6.03 -3.64 5.21
C GLY A 789 -5.79 -5.14 5.40
N GLY A 790 -5.83 -5.63 6.64
CA GLY A 790 -5.45 -7.02 6.96
C GLY A 790 -3.95 -7.30 6.86
N GLY A 791 -3.11 -6.26 6.73
CA GLY A 791 -1.66 -6.34 6.55
C GLY A 791 -1.10 -5.54 5.37
N GLY A 792 -1.81 -4.50 4.92
CA GLY A 792 -1.49 -3.68 3.75
C GLY A 792 -2.76 -3.22 3.02
N PRO A 793 -2.84 -1.97 2.53
CA PRO A 793 -1.69 -1.15 2.10
C PRO A 793 -0.99 -0.36 3.20
N GLY A 794 0.20 0.14 2.87
CA GLY A 794 0.92 1.13 3.66
C GLY A 794 1.46 2.25 2.78
N MET A 795 1.88 3.34 3.42
CA MET A 795 2.76 4.37 2.87
C MET A 795 3.77 4.74 3.97
N GLY A 796 5.01 4.96 3.55
CA GLY A 796 6.17 5.20 4.41
C GLY A 796 6.98 6.44 4.01
N PRO A 797 6.36 7.61 3.78
CA PRO A 797 7.07 8.80 3.31
C PRO A 797 8.20 9.17 4.26
N ILE A 798 9.29 9.71 3.71
CA ILE A 798 10.45 10.15 4.49
C ILE A 798 10.55 11.67 4.51
N GLY A 799 10.66 12.23 5.71
CA GLY A 799 11.03 13.62 5.93
C GLY A 799 12.52 13.72 6.17
N VAL A 800 13.18 14.73 5.58
CA VAL A 800 14.63 14.92 5.68
C VAL A 800 14.99 16.37 5.99
N LYS A 801 16.12 16.56 6.67
CA LYS A 801 16.76 17.87 6.81
C LYS A 801 17.34 18.34 5.48
N LYS A 802 17.51 19.66 5.36
CA LYS A 802 17.91 20.35 4.12
C LYS A 802 19.15 19.76 3.45
N HIS A 803 20.16 19.33 4.20
CA HIS A 803 21.38 18.75 3.63
C HIS A 803 21.19 17.36 3.01
N LEU A 804 20.11 16.67 3.34
CA LEU A 804 19.76 15.36 2.78
C LEU A 804 18.77 15.45 1.61
N ALA A 805 18.07 16.58 1.44
CA ALA A 805 17.06 16.77 0.39
C ALA A 805 17.55 16.47 -1.05
N PRO A 806 18.77 16.85 -1.46
CA PRO A 806 19.26 16.57 -2.83
C PRO A 806 19.43 15.09 -3.18
N PHE A 807 19.35 14.20 -2.19
CA PHE A 807 19.55 12.75 -2.36
C PHE A 807 18.24 11.96 -2.24
N LEU A 808 17.10 12.64 -2.10
CA LEU A 808 15.79 11.98 -2.05
C LEU A 808 15.55 11.12 -3.31
N PRO A 809 14.75 10.04 -3.20
CA PRO A 809 14.51 9.14 -4.32
C PRO A 809 13.93 9.86 -5.54
N SER A 810 14.48 9.57 -6.73
CA SER A 810 13.94 9.98 -8.02
C SER A 810 13.17 8.85 -8.72
N HIS A 811 12.64 9.10 -9.92
CA HIS A 811 12.02 8.06 -10.75
C HIS A 811 12.49 8.16 -12.22
N PRO A 812 12.75 7.05 -12.93
CA PRO A 812 13.32 7.09 -14.29
C PRO A 812 12.35 7.57 -15.37
N VAL A 813 11.03 7.58 -15.08
CA VAL A 813 9.98 7.93 -16.07
C VAL A 813 9.36 9.31 -15.83
N VAL A 814 9.24 9.73 -14.56
CA VAL A 814 8.54 10.95 -14.19
C VAL A 814 9.42 11.77 -13.25
N TYR A 815 9.34 13.09 -13.38
CA TYR A 815 10.02 13.99 -12.47
C TYR A 815 9.42 13.90 -11.06
N THR A 816 10.29 13.81 -10.05
CA THR A 816 9.95 13.89 -8.64
C THR A 816 10.66 15.13 -8.06
N PRO A 817 9.94 16.06 -7.42
CA PRO A 817 10.51 17.30 -6.89
C PRO A 817 11.43 17.12 -5.68
#